data_AF-A0A8T0XXK1-F1
#
_entry.id   AF-A0A8T0XXK1-F1
#
_cell.length_a   1.000
_cell.length_b   1.000
_cell.length_c   1.000
_cell.angle_alpha   90.00
_cell.angle_beta   90.00
_cell.angle_gamma   90.00
#
_symmetry.space_group_name_H-M   'P 1'
#
loop_
_entity.id
_entity.type
_entity.pdbx_description
1 polymer ?
#
loop_
_entity_poly.entity_id
_entity_poly.type
_entity_poly.pdbx_seq_one_letter_code
_entity_poly.pdbx_strand_id
1 'polypeptide(L)'
;MSSQLVVFDAGYNSFTGQIDPSICESSGAIRVLRFSSNLFTGNFPAGFGNCTKLEELYVDINSISGRLPDDLFRLPSLKNLSLEENQLSGRMSPRFENLSSLARLDISFNSFYGCLPNVFGSLHKLEFFSAQSNTFRGPLPSSLCHSPSLKMLYLRNNSLNGEINLNCSAMTQLSSLDLGTNKFIGTIDSLTDCHNLRSLNLATNNLSGEIPAGFRKLQLLTYLSLSNNSFTNVPSALSVLQDCRGLTSLVLTKNFHDRKALPMTGIHGFHNIQVFVIANSHLSGSVPPWVANFTQVKVLDLSWNRLVGNIPAWVGDLEFLFYLDLSNNSLTGGFPESLSSMKGLVTRNIQQQSTETDYFPFFIKRNKTSKGLQYNQVSSFPPSLVLSHNNLTGPIPLGFGSLKNLHVLDLSNNHISGVIPVDLSGMSSLESLDLSHNNLTGGIPSSLTKLNFLSSFSVAYNNLNGTIPSGGQFSTFSNSSYEGNPKLCGAHLGLSPCHSIPAPTMVATNKRKNKGIIFGIAIGIALGAAFILSIAVVFVLKNSFRRKDHIVKAVTDTNRALELAPASLVLLFQNKDGKALTITDILKSTNNFDQANIIGCGGFGLVYKATLPDGATIAIKRLSGDFGQMEREFKAEVETLSKAQHPNLVLLQGYCRIGSDRLLIYSFMENGSLDHWLHENPDGPSRLIWPRRLQIAKGAARGLAYLHLSCQPHILHRDIKSSNILLDENFEAHLADFGLARLICPYATHVTTDLVGTLGYIPPEYGQSSVATFKGDVYSFGIVLLELVTGKRPVDMCKPKGARELVSWVTHMRKENREADVLDRAMYDKKFEREMMQMIDIACLCISDSPKLRPLTHQLVLWLDNIGVNSDATK
;
A
#
# COMPACT_ATOMS: atom_id res chain seq x y z
N MET A 1 11.82 40.81 18.04
CA MET A 1 12.53 39.52 17.83
C MET A 1 14.02 39.72 18.14
N SER A 2 14.72 38.66 18.55
CA SER A 2 16.15 38.72 18.90
C SER A 2 16.99 39.09 17.68
N SER A 3 17.82 40.12 17.79
CA SER A 3 18.76 40.56 16.73
C SER A 3 19.92 39.58 16.47
N GLN A 4 19.96 38.47 17.22
CA GLN A 4 21.02 37.45 17.19
C GLN A 4 20.53 36.10 16.65
N LEU A 5 19.32 36.01 16.10
CA LEU A 5 18.78 34.74 15.61
C LEU A 5 19.54 34.28 14.37
N VAL A 6 20.14 33.08 14.44
CA VAL A 6 20.96 32.47 13.36
C VAL A 6 20.21 31.36 12.61
N VAL A 7 19.42 30.56 13.33
CA VAL A 7 18.66 29.44 12.78
C VAL A 7 17.20 29.62 13.17
N PHE A 8 16.31 29.51 12.18
CA PHE A 8 14.88 29.43 12.39
C PHE A 8 14.36 28.19 11.67
N ASP A 9 13.83 27.24 12.47
CA ASP A 9 13.34 25.96 11.98
C ASP A 9 11.88 25.79 12.39
N ALA A 10 11.01 25.88 11.40
CA ALA A 10 9.58 25.64 11.50
C ALA A 10 9.17 24.40 10.70
N GLY A 11 10.12 23.56 10.28
CA GLY A 11 9.85 22.38 9.44
C GLY A 11 9.04 21.30 10.15
N TYR A 12 8.38 20.42 9.38
CA TYR A 12 7.62 19.26 9.88
C TYR A 12 6.50 19.62 10.87
N ASN A 13 5.77 20.69 10.56
CA ASN A 13 4.66 21.20 11.37
C ASN A 13 3.39 21.29 10.50
N SER A 14 2.43 22.08 10.93
CA SER A 14 1.19 22.34 10.18
C SER A 14 0.90 23.83 10.07
N PHE A 15 1.95 24.64 9.98
CA PHE A 15 1.81 26.08 9.80
C PHE A 15 1.14 26.38 8.46
N THR A 16 0.08 27.19 8.50
CA THR A 16 -0.75 27.58 7.35
C THR A 16 -0.51 29.04 6.96
N GLY A 17 -1.08 29.46 5.84
CA GLY A 17 -1.01 30.85 5.37
C GLY A 17 0.22 31.11 4.50
N GLN A 18 0.56 32.37 4.29
CA GLN A 18 1.78 32.75 3.57
C GLN A 18 2.97 32.75 4.52
N ILE A 19 4.15 32.38 4.01
CA ILE A 19 5.39 32.57 4.77
C ILE A 19 5.64 34.08 4.88
N ASP A 20 5.85 34.56 6.10
CA ASP A 20 6.23 35.94 6.37
C ASP A 20 7.77 36.06 6.46
N PRO A 21 8.42 36.72 5.49
CA PRO A 21 9.87 36.91 5.49
C PRO A 21 10.33 38.09 6.37
N SER A 22 9.44 38.77 7.11
CA SER A 22 9.77 39.91 8.00
C SER A 22 10.85 39.59 9.04
N ILE A 23 11.05 38.31 9.35
CA ILE A 23 12.16 37.84 10.21
C ILE A 23 13.53 38.31 9.68
N CYS A 24 13.69 38.44 8.36
CA CYS A 24 14.88 38.96 7.71
C CYS A 24 15.14 40.44 7.95
N GLU A 25 14.11 41.23 8.27
CA GLU A 25 14.26 42.64 8.64
C GLU A 25 14.67 42.79 10.11
N SER A 26 14.23 41.84 10.95
CA SER A 26 14.45 41.90 12.39
C SER A 26 15.79 41.30 12.86
N SER A 27 16.41 40.40 12.07
CA SER A 27 17.70 39.78 12.39
C SER A 27 18.59 39.61 11.15
N GLY A 28 19.64 40.44 11.05
CA GLY A 28 20.67 40.31 10.02
C GLY A 28 21.66 39.15 10.24
N ALA A 29 21.48 38.34 11.29
CA ALA A 29 22.35 37.22 11.62
C ALA A 29 21.86 35.86 11.09
N ILE A 30 20.67 35.80 10.48
CA ILE A 30 20.05 34.55 10.02
C ILE A 30 20.89 33.89 8.92
N ARG A 31 21.18 32.61 9.10
CA ARG A 31 21.89 31.74 8.17
C ARG A 31 21.05 30.56 7.70
N VAL A 32 20.08 30.11 8.49
CA VAL A 32 19.24 28.95 8.16
C VAL A 32 17.77 29.28 8.38
N LEU A 33 16.96 29.07 7.35
CA LEU A 33 15.50 29.16 7.39
C LEU A 33 14.90 27.83 6.88
N ARG A 34 14.12 27.16 7.73
CA ARG A 34 13.40 25.93 7.36
C ARG A 34 11.91 26.07 7.59
N PHE A 35 11.17 25.84 6.52
CA PHE A 35 9.71 25.82 6.44
C PHE A 35 9.19 24.49 5.85
N SER A 36 10.07 23.50 5.68
CA SER A 36 9.78 22.22 5.02
C SER A 36 8.58 21.49 5.61
N SER A 37 7.85 20.71 4.80
CA SER A 37 6.78 19.81 5.27
C SER A 37 5.76 20.52 6.15
N ASN A 38 5.06 21.51 5.59
CA ASN A 38 4.05 22.32 6.26
C ASN A 38 2.81 22.53 5.35
N LEU A 39 1.94 23.46 5.75
CA LEU A 39 0.72 23.86 5.07
C LEU A 39 0.81 25.26 4.45
N PHE A 40 2.01 25.76 4.18
CA PHE A 40 2.16 27.10 3.62
C PHE A 40 1.57 27.14 2.21
N THR A 41 0.83 28.21 1.94
CA THR A 41 0.07 28.46 0.70
C THR A 41 0.33 29.87 0.19
N GLY A 42 -0.21 30.19 -0.99
CA GLY A 42 -0.04 31.50 -1.60
C GLY A 42 1.28 31.62 -2.36
N ASN A 43 1.57 32.81 -2.86
CA ASN A 43 2.76 33.02 -3.68
C ASN A 43 4.04 32.95 -2.86
N PHE A 44 5.13 32.46 -3.47
CA PHE A 44 6.46 32.54 -2.86
C PHE A 44 6.77 34.01 -2.50
N PRO A 45 7.00 34.32 -1.21
CA PRO A 45 7.04 35.71 -0.75
C PRO A 45 8.35 36.39 -1.14
N ALA A 46 8.27 37.69 -1.46
CA ALA A 46 9.43 38.56 -1.55
C ALA A 46 9.82 39.05 -0.15
N GLY A 47 11.11 39.16 0.14
CA GLY A 47 11.66 39.65 1.40
C GLY A 47 12.84 38.83 1.91
N PHE A 48 12.98 37.57 1.47
CA PHE A 48 14.13 36.75 1.84
C PHE A 48 15.47 37.36 1.43
N GLY A 49 15.50 38.17 0.36
CA GLY A 49 16.69 38.91 -0.07
C GLY A 49 17.28 39.85 1.00
N ASN A 50 16.51 40.21 2.04
CA ASN A 50 17.00 41.03 3.14
C ASN A 50 17.89 40.24 4.12
N CYS A 51 17.79 38.91 4.15
CA CYS A 51 18.67 38.04 4.93
C CYS A 51 20.03 37.85 4.23
N THR A 52 20.88 38.88 4.18
CA THR A 52 22.13 38.87 3.38
C THR A 52 23.14 37.78 3.77
N LYS A 53 23.05 37.21 4.98
CA LYS A 53 23.89 36.10 5.47
C LYS A 53 23.24 34.72 5.31
N LEU A 54 22.08 34.61 4.67
CA LEU A 54 21.36 33.35 4.51
C LEU A 54 22.18 32.34 3.70
N GLU A 55 22.37 31.15 4.25
CA GLU A 55 23.10 30.04 3.64
C GLU A 55 22.16 28.90 3.24
N GLU A 56 21.09 28.69 4.00
CA GLU A 56 20.16 27.58 3.79
C GLU A 56 18.73 28.08 3.81
N LEU A 57 17.98 27.80 2.73
CA LEU A 57 16.55 28.06 2.64
C LEU A 57 15.83 26.79 2.18
N TYR A 58 15.01 26.25 3.08
CA TYR A 58 14.19 25.08 2.82
C TYR A 58 12.71 25.44 2.92
N VAL A 59 11.98 25.25 1.83
CA VAL A 59 10.55 25.59 1.67
C VAL A 59 9.81 24.40 1.02
N ASP A 60 10.46 23.25 0.93
CA ASP A 60 9.96 22.03 0.29
C ASP A 60 8.73 21.42 0.97
N ILE A 61 7.97 20.61 0.22
CA ILE A 61 6.79 19.87 0.69
C ILE A 61 5.77 20.83 1.33
N ASN A 62 5.27 21.76 0.52
CA ASN A 62 4.24 22.74 0.88
C ASN A 62 3.25 22.93 -0.30
N SER A 63 2.38 23.94 -0.24
CA SER A 63 1.46 24.29 -1.33
C SER A 63 1.71 25.72 -1.84
N ILE A 64 2.97 26.13 -1.90
CA ILE A 64 3.37 27.47 -2.32
C ILE A 64 3.37 27.56 -3.85
N SER A 65 2.77 28.63 -4.35
CA SER A 65 2.55 28.88 -5.78
C SER A 65 3.33 30.09 -6.30
N GLY A 66 3.08 30.46 -7.55
CA GLY A 66 3.66 31.67 -8.15
C GLY A 66 5.10 31.48 -8.65
N ARG A 67 5.77 32.59 -8.94
CA ARG A 67 7.15 32.62 -9.46
C ARG A 67 8.13 32.95 -8.34
N LEU A 68 9.39 32.58 -8.54
CA LEU A 68 10.46 33.03 -7.64
C LEU A 68 10.67 34.54 -7.78
N PRO A 69 10.65 35.30 -6.67
CA PRO A 69 10.81 36.75 -6.69
C PRO A 69 12.27 37.16 -6.89
N ASP A 70 12.46 38.37 -7.41
CA ASP A 70 13.77 38.85 -7.86
C ASP A 70 14.79 39.09 -6.73
N ASP A 71 14.31 39.35 -5.52
CA ASP A 71 15.15 39.60 -4.35
C ASP A 71 15.86 38.33 -3.86
N LEU A 72 15.29 37.14 -4.11
CA LEU A 72 15.92 35.86 -3.78
C LEU A 72 17.31 35.72 -4.42
N PHE A 73 17.47 36.24 -5.65
CA PHE A 73 18.73 36.19 -6.40
C PHE A 73 19.79 37.19 -5.90
N ARG A 74 19.52 37.94 -4.83
CA ARG A 74 20.46 38.86 -4.19
C ARG A 74 21.20 38.25 -3.01
N LEU A 75 20.98 36.96 -2.70
CA LEU A 75 21.56 36.26 -1.57
C LEU A 75 22.96 35.70 -1.91
N PRO A 76 24.06 36.37 -1.54
CA PRO A 76 25.40 35.99 -2.01
C PRO A 76 25.95 34.75 -1.31
N SER A 77 25.42 34.43 -0.12
CA SER A 77 25.88 33.33 0.73
C SER A 77 25.04 32.06 0.63
N LEU A 78 23.97 32.07 -0.18
CA LEU A 78 23.05 30.94 -0.26
C LEU A 78 23.75 29.71 -0.86
N LYS A 79 23.81 28.63 -0.07
CA LYS A 79 24.43 27.34 -0.42
C LYS A 79 23.37 26.30 -0.76
N ASN A 80 22.29 26.25 0.02
CA ASN A 80 21.24 25.25 -0.16
C ASN A 80 19.90 25.93 -0.38
N LEU A 81 19.27 25.62 -1.51
CA LEU A 81 17.91 26.04 -1.82
C LEU A 81 17.07 24.80 -2.14
N SER A 82 16.09 24.53 -1.29
CA SER A 82 15.15 23.42 -1.45
C SER A 82 13.74 23.95 -1.57
N LEU A 83 13.14 23.71 -2.74
CA LEU A 83 11.81 24.15 -3.14
C LEU A 83 10.96 22.97 -3.62
N GLU A 84 11.44 21.74 -3.42
CA GLU A 84 10.82 20.50 -3.88
C GLU A 84 9.34 20.41 -3.47
N GLU A 85 8.52 19.77 -4.31
CA GLU A 85 7.14 19.39 -4.00
C GLU A 85 6.29 20.59 -3.54
N ASN A 86 6.07 21.51 -4.48
CA ASN A 86 5.25 22.71 -4.32
C ASN A 86 4.45 22.96 -5.62
N GLN A 87 3.80 24.12 -5.72
CA GLN A 87 3.03 24.57 -6.90
C GLN A 87 3.74 25.73 -7.62
N LEU A 88 5.06 25.87 -7.47
CA LEU A 88 5.82 26.95 -8.08
C LEU A 88 5.81 26.81 -9.61
N SER A 89 5.76 27.94 -10.29
CA SER A 89 5.66 27.99 -11.75
C SER A 89 6.48 29.14 -12.31
N GLY A 90 6.53 29.24 -13.64
CA GLY A 90 7.34 30.23 -14.33
C GLY A 90 8.59 29.63 -14.96
N ARG A 91 9.38 30.49 -15.60
CA ARG A 91 10.67 30.11 -16.17
C ARG A 91 11.76 30.21 -15.10
N MET A 92 12.73 29.31 -15.14
CA MET A 92 13.94 29.45 -14.33
C MET A 92 14.70 30.71 -14.79
N SER A 93 14.92 31.65 -13.86
CA SER A 93 15.48 32.97 -14.15
C SER A 93 16.96 32.90 -14.55
N PRO A 94 17.44 33.72 -15.51
CA PRO A 94 18.88 33.83 -15.75
C PRO A 94 19.64 34.40 -14.54
N ARG A 95 18.96 35.07 -13.60
CA ARG A 95 19.56 35.63 -12.37
C ARG A 95 20.03 34.58 -11.38
N PHE A 96 19.77 33.29 -11.61
CA PHE A 96 20.43 32.22 -10.88
C PHE A 96 21.97 32.33 -10.96
N GLU A 97 22.53 32.96 -12.00
CA GLU A 97 23.97 33.22 -12.11
C GLU A 97 24.56 34.01 -10.92
N ASN A 98 23.73 34.78 -10.20
CA ASN A 98 24.15 35.57 -9.04
C ASN A 98 24.32 34.73 -7.76
N LEU A 99 23.76 33.52 -7.70
CA LEU A 99 23.83 32.63 -6.54
C LEU A 99 25.11 31.77 -6.58
N SER A 100 26.28 32.41 -6.73
CA SER A 100 27.56 31.72 -6.97
C SER A 100 28.04 30.82 -5.81
N SER A 101 27.46 30.97 -4.62
CA SER A 101 27.73 30.10 -3.46
C SER A 101 26.92 28.80 -3.45
N LEU A 102 25.95 28.64 -4.36
CA LEU A 102 24.99 27.55 -4.35
C LEU A 102 25.69 26.20 -4.58
N ALA A 103 25.52 25.28 -3.64
CA ALA A 103 26.01 23.92 -3.66
C ALA A 103 24.91 22.90 -3.92
N ARG A 104 23.68 23.16 -3.42
CA ARG A 104 22.51 22.32 -3.61
C ARG A 104 21.32 23.14 -4.10
N LEU A 105 20.76 22.76 -5.23
CA LEU A 105 19.51 23.30 -5.77
C LEU A 105 18.51 22.17 -6.01
N ASP A 106 17.38 22.21 -5.29
CA ASP A 106 16.25 21.33 -5.54
C ASP A 106 14.99 22.15 -5.87
N ILE A 107 14.51 22.01 -7.09
CA ILE A 107 13.27 22.63 -7.59
C ILE A 107 12.30 21.58 -8.13
N SER A 108 12.49 20.32 -7.75
CA SER A 108 11.73 19.20 -8.27
C SER A 108 10.27 19.19 -7.86
N PHE A 109 9.43 18.42 -8.56
CA PHE A 109 7.99 18.28 -8.27
C PHE A 109 7.27 19.63 -8.16
N ASN A 110 7.43 20.46 -9.19
CA ASN A 110 6.81 21.77 -9.32
C ASN A 110 6.22 21.92 -10.75
N SER A 111 5.79 23.13 -11.09
CA SER A 111 5.24 23.49 -12.41
C SER A 111 6.13 24.47 -13.18
N PHE A 112 7.46 24.40 -13.01
CA PHE A 112 8.40 25.20 -13.81
C PHE A 112 8.36 24.78 -15.29
N TYR A 113 8.52 25.76 -16.19
CA TYR A 113 8.43 25.55 -17.64
C TYR A 113 9.47 26.35 -18.42
N GLY A 114 9.58 26.07 -19.71
CA GLY A 114 10.53 26.74 -20.61
C GLY A 114 11.88 26.03 -20.66
N CYS A 115 12.90 26.69 -21.19
CA CYS A 115 14.24 26.12 -21.31
C CYS A 115 15.05 26.34 -20.03
N LEU A 116 15.95 25.41 -19.72
CA LEU A 116 16.97 25.63 -18.68
C LEU A 116 17.92 26.77 -19.13
N PRO A 117 18.17 27.78 -18.30
CA PRO A 117 19.02 28.91 -18.66
C PRO A 117 20.50 28.53 -18.68
N ASN A 118 21.31 29.25 -19.46
CA ASN A 118 22.74 28.96 -19.62
C ASN A 118 23.61 29.63 -18.54
N VAL A 119 23.33 29.34 -17.26
CA VAL A 119 23.90 30.04 -16.09
C VAL A 119 24.81 29.17 -15.24
N PHE A 120 24.83 27.86 -15.47
CA PHE A 120 25.52 26.88 -14.63
C PHE A 120 27.04 27.04 -14.65
N GLY A 121 27.56 27.79 -15.63
CA GLY A 121 28.95 28.17 -15.73
C GLY A 121 29.39 29.11 -14.61
N SER A 122 28.49 29.90 -14.04
CA SER A 122 28.76 30.79 -12.89
C SER A 122 28.57 30.09 -11.54
N LEU A 123 27.94 28.91 -11.53
CA LEU A 123 27.60 28.14 -10.33
C LEU A 123 28.70 27.12 -10.01
N HIS A 124 29.93 27.59 -9.83
CA HIS A 124 31.12 26.74 -9.68
C HIS A 124 31.16 25.83 -8.45
N LYS A 125 30.24 26.02 -7.48
CA LYS A 125 30.13 25.20 -6.28
C LYS A 125 28.96 24.20 -6.36
N LEU A 126 28.16 24.24 -7.41
CA LEU A 126 26.93 23.45 -7.50
C LEU A 126 27.28 21.97 -7.65
N GLU A 127 26.96 21.18 -6.64
CA GLU A 127 27.23 19.75 -6.58
C GLU A 127 25.97 18.93 -6.87
N PHE A 128 24.81 19.43 -6.43
CA PHE A 128 23.52 18.77 -6.58
C PHE A 128 22.54 19.69 -7.28
N PHE A 129 21.99 19.22 -8.40
CA PHE A 129 20.90 19.88 -9.09
C PHE A 129 19.77 18.90 -9.40
N SER A 130 18.61 19.15 -8.81
CA SER A 130 17.37 18.42 -9.06
C SER A 130 16.28 19.34 -9.57
N ALA A 131 15.71 19.00 -10.71
CA ALA A 131 14.55 19.65 -11.31
C ALA A 131 13.57 18.62 -11.92
N GLN A 132 13.57 17.41 -11.37
CA GLN A 132 12.69 16.34 -11.82
C GLN A 132 11.21 16.69 -11.67
N SER A 133 10.33 16.07 -12.47
CA SER A 133 8.88 16.26 -12.43
C SER A 133 8.48 17.73 -12.53
N ASN A 134 8.90 18.36 -13.63
CA ASN A 134 8.52 19.71 -14.06
C ASN A 134 8.13 19.67 -15.54
N THR A 135 7.99 20.82 -16.20
CA THR A 135 7.67 20.92 -17.64
C THR A 135 8.77 21.61 -18.45
N PHE A 136 10.04 21.48 -18.02
CA PHE A 136 11.18 22.00 -18.76
C PHE A 136 11.27 21.38 -20.15
N ARG A 137 11.73 22.16 -21.14
CA ARG A 137 11.85 21.77 -22.54
C ARG A 137 13.15 22.27 -23.17
N GLY A 138 13.43 21.83 -24.39
CA GLY A 138 14.65 22.22 -25.10
C GLY A 138 15.86 21.36 -24.71
N PRO A 139 17.04 21.64 -25.30
CA PRO A 139 18.26 20.91 -25.02
C PRO A 139 18.88 21.27 -23.67
N LEU A 140 19.80 20.41 -23.21
CA LEU A 140 20.66 20.74 -22.07
C LEU A 140 21.54 21.96 -22.44
N PRO A 141 21.61 22.99 -21.58
CA PRO A 141 22.41 24.18 -21.86
C PRO A 141 23.91 23.85 -21.78
N SER A 142 24.72 24.48 -22.64
CA SER A 142 26.15 24.17 -22.76
C SER A 142 26.91 24.34 -21.45
N SER A 143 26.56 25.35 -20.66
CA SER A 143 27.17 25.59 -19.35
C SER A 143 26.89 24.48 -18.34
N LEU A 144 25.73 23.81 -18.41
CA LEU A 144 25.43 22.64 -17.56
C LEU A 144 26.24 21.43 -17.99
N CYS A 145 26.37 21.22 -19.31
CA CYS A 145 27.16 20.13 -19.89
C CYS A 145 28.68 20.24 -19.65
N HIS A 146 29.16 21.36 -19.10
CA HIS A 146 30.57 21.62 -18.80
C HIS A 146 30.82 21.91 -17.30
N SER A 147 29.84 21.67 -16.43
CA SER A 147 29.97 22.00 -15.00
C SER A 147 30.98 21.07 -14.29
N PRO A 148 32.10 21.60 -13.74
CA PRO A 148 33.14 20.76 -13.14
C PRO A 148 32.81 20.28 -11.73
N SER A 149 31.91 20.98 -11.02
CA SER A 149 31.54 20.69 -9.62
C SER A 149 30.40 19.70 -9.49
N LEU A 150 29.59 19.54 -10.54
CA LEU A 150 28.32 18.82 -10.46
C LEU A 150 28.55 17.32 -10.22
N LYS A 151 28.02 16.82 -9.11
CA LYS A 151 28.08 15.41 -8.71
C LYS A 151 26.81 14.65 -9.07
N MET A 152 25.66 15.31 -8.93
CA MET A 152 24.33 14.72 -9.13
C MET A 152 23.46 15.64 -9.98
N LEU A 153 22.93 15.11 -11.07
CA LEU A 153 22.04 15.82 -11.99
C LEU A 153 20.76 15.03 -12.25
N TYR A 154 19.64 15.54 -11.73
CA TYR A 154 18.33 14.89 -11.82
C TYR A 154 17.31 15.77 -12.54
N LEU A 155 17.02 15.40 -13.80
CA LEU A 155 16.09 16.11 -14.68
C LEU A 155 14.95 15.19 -15.17
N ARG A 156 14.72 14.07 -14.48
CA ARG A 156 13.72 13.06 -14.82
C ARG A 156 12.32 13.69 -15.00
N ASN A 157 11.49 13.10 -15.86
CA ASN A 157 10.07 13.45 -15.98
C ASN A 157 9.86 14.92 -16.33
N ASN A 158 10.42 15.32 -17.47
CA ASN A 158 10.29 16.64 -18.07
C ASN A 158 9.97 16.49 -19.58
N SER A 159 10.06 17.58 -20.34
CA SER A 159 9.93 17.61 -21.80
C SER A 159 11.23 18.01 -22.50
N LEU A 160 12.40 17.76 -21.89
CA LEU A 160 13.72 18.05 -22.45
C LEU A 160 13.96 17.22 -23.71
N ASN A 161 14.67 17.76 -24.69
CA ASN A 161 14.87 17.16 -26.01
C ASN A 161 16.25 17.45 -26.58
N GLY A 162 16.50 17.05 -27.83
CA GLY A 162 17.81 17.17 -28.45
C GLY A 162 18.75 16.03 -28.04
N GLU A 163 20.04 16.18 -28.35
CA GLU A 163 21.06 15.19 -28.05
C GLU A 163 21.65 15.37 -26.64
N ILE A 164 22.13 14.27 -26.05
CA ILE A 164 22.87 14.31 -24.79
C ILE A 164 24.35 14.56 -25.12
N ASN A 165 24.80 15.80 -24.96
CA ASN A 165 26.17 16.24 -25.28
C ASN A 165 26.93 16.69 -24.01
N LEU A 166 27.11 15.78 -23.05
CA LEU A 166 27.88 16.06 -21.84
C LEU A 166 29.38 16.02 -22.14
N ASN A 167 30.12 17.01 -21.64
CA ASN A 167 31.58 17.00 -21.72
C ASN A 167 32.15 16.35 -20.46
N CYS A 168 32.28 15.03 -20.48
CA CYS A 168 32.79 14.25 -19.33
C CYS A 168 34.22 14.62 -18.91
N SER A 169 35.04 15.15 -19.83
CA SER A 169 36.36 15.68 -19.51
C SER A 169 36.30 16.92 -18.63
N ALA A 170 35.23 17.72 -18.75
CA ALA A 170 34.96 18.86 -17.88
C ALA A 170 34.19 18.44 -16.61
N MET A 171 33.17 17.58 -16.75
CA MET A 171 32.28 17.12 -15.67
C MET A 171 32.92 16.02 -14.80
N THR A 172 34.13 16.27 -14.32
CA THR A 172 34.97 15.28 -13.65
C THR A 172 34.38 14.73 -12.35
N GLN A 173 33.45 15.43 -11.69
CA GLN A 173 32.83 15.00 -10.44
C GLN A 173 31.50 14.26 -10.63
N LEU A 174 30.99 14.16 -11.87
CA LEU A 174 29.66 13.61 -12.13
C LEU A 174 29.60 12.12 -11.76
N SER A 175 28.77 11.82 -10.76
CA SER A 175 28.63 10.48 -10.17
C SER A 175 27.22 9.90 -10.37
N SER A 176 26.20 10.74 -10.50
CA SER A 176 24.82 10.31 -10.66
C SER A 176 24.09 11.18 -11.69
N LEU A 177 23.47 10.53 -12.67
CA LEU A 177 22.75 11.18 -13.76
C LEU A 177 21.38 10.53 -13.98
N ASP A 178 20.31 11.31 -13.83
CA ASP A 178 18.94 10.90 -14.19
C ASP A 178 18.33 11.86 -15.20
N LEU A 179 18.18 11.38 -16.43
CA LEU A 179 17.51 12.07 -17.53
C LEU A 179 16.26 11.31 -17.99
N GLY A 180 15.77 10.35 -17.20
CA GLY A 180 14.67 9.48 -17.62
C GLY A 180 13.35 10.21 -17.86
N THR A 181 12.44 9.63 -18.63
CA THR A 181 11.10 10.20 -18.93
C THR A 181 11.23 11.61 -19.52
N ASN A 182 11.94 11.71 -20.64
CA ASN A 182 12.14 12.94 -21.42
C ASN A 182 11.98 12.62 -22.91
N LYS A 183 12.44 13.51 -23.79
CA LYS A 183 12.37 13.38 -25.26
C LYS A 183 13.76 13.49 -25.91
N PHE A 184 14.82 13.08 -25.21
CA PHE A 184 16.19 13.07 -25.76
C PHE A 184 16.29 12.09 -26.93
N ILE A 185 17.08 12.45 -27.94
CA ILE A 185 17.31 11.70 -29.18
C ILE A 185 18.82 11.47 -29.38
N GLY A 186 19.18 10.67 -30.41
CA GLY A 186 20.57 10.42 -30.78
C GLY A 186 21.20 9.26 -30.00
N THR A 187 22.54 9.22 -29.99
CA THR A 187 23.34 8.19 -29.30
C THR A 187 23.76 8.66 -27.91
N ILE A 188 24.42 7.78 -27.15
CA ILE A 188 24.96 8.06 -25.81
C ILE A 188 26.49 8.07 -25.77
N ASP A 189 27.13 8.29 -26.93
CA ASP A 189 28.60 8.26 -27.08
C ASP A 189 29.31 9.29 -26.21
N SER A 190 28.68 10.45 -25.96
CA SER A 190 29.24 11.50 -25.11
C SER A 190 29.51 11.05 -23.67
N LEU A 191 28.88 9.97 -23.20
CA LEU A 191 29.00 9.47 -21.83
C LEU A 191 30.19 8.53 -21.63
N THR A 192 30.93 8.15 -22.68
CA THR A 192 31.98 7.12 -22.60
C THR A 192 33.14 7.48 -21.67
N ASP A 193 33.39 8.77 -21.49
CA ASP A 193 34.53 9.27 -20.69
C ASP A 193 34.11 9.77 -19.30
N CYS A 194 32.86 9.55 -18.89
CA CYS A 194 32.36 9.90 -17.55
C CYS A 194 32.80 8.87 -16.50
N HIS A 195 34.10 8.73 -16.27
CA HIS A 195 34.70 7.64 -15.48
C HIS A 195 34.23 7.55 -14.02
N ASN A 196 33.74 8.66 -13.45
CA ASN A 196 33.24 8.72 -12.07
C ASN A 196 31.75 8.36 -11.92
N LEU A 197 31.07 8.06 -13.02
CA LEU A 197 29.64 7.75 -13.02
C LEU A 197 29.37 6.43 -12.30
N ARG A 198 28.54 6.50 -11.26
CA ARG A 198 28.09 5.37 -10.43
C ARG A 198 26.66 4.96 -10.75
N SER A 199 25.80 5.91 -11.11
CA SER A 199 24.40 5.65 -11.44
C SER A 199 23.97 6.44 -12.66
N LEU A 200 23.37 5.73 -13.62
CA LEU A 200 22.90 6.27 -14.89
C LEU A 200 21.48 5.80 -15.18
N ASN A 201 20.54 6.75 -15.26
CA ASN A 201 19.17 6.50 -15.67
C ASN A 201 18.81 7.35 -16.89
N LEU A 202 18.62 6.69 -18.04
CA LEU A 202 18.18 7.31 -19.30
C LEU A 202 16.84 6.73 -19.78
N ALA A 203 16.12 6.01 -18.91
CA ALA A 203 14.93 5.27 -19.28
C ALA A 203 13.81 6.17 -19.83
N THR A 204 12.99 5.68 -20.77
CA THR A 204 11.86 6.41 -21.36
C THR A 204 12.31 7.71 -22.02
N ASN A 205 13.12 7.57 -23.07
CA ASN A 205 13.51 8.62 -24.00
C ASN A 205 13.37 8.10 -25.44
N ASN A 206 13.82 8.89 -26.42
CA ASN A 206 13.89 8.51 -27.83
C ASN A 206 15.34 8.24 -28.28
N LEU A 207 16.18 7.74 -27.36
CA LEU A 207 17.59 7.42 -27.67
C LEU A 207 17.67 6.19 -28.57
N SER A 208 18.71 6.13 -29.40
CA SER A 208 18.87 5.09 -30.42
C SER A 208 20.34 4.72 -30.62
N GLY A 209 20.60 3.69 -31.43
CA GLY A 209 21.95 3.20 -31.72
C GLY A 209 22.36 2.04 -30.80
N GLU A 210 23.65 1.71 -30.82
CA GLU A 210 24.22 0.67 -29.97
C GLU A 210 24.74 1.26 -28.64
N ILE A 211 24.96 0.39 -27.65
CA ILE A 211 25.69 0.78 -26.45
C ILE A 211 27.16 1.00 -26.81
N PRO A 212 27.75 2.19 -26.56
CA PRO A 212 29.09 2.51 -27.02
C PRO A 212 30.16 1.61 -26.40
N ALA A 213 31.13 1.16 -27.18
CA ALA A 213 32.22 0.33 -26.69
C ALA A 213 33.03 0.98 -25.55
N GLY A 214 33.05 2.31 -25.49
CA GLY A 214 33.69 3.07 -24.41
C GLY A 214 33.09 2.82 -23.02
N PHE A 215 31.85 2.31 -22.92
CA PHE A 215 31.24 1.97 -21.62
C PHE A 215 32.05 0.92 -20.85
N ARG A 216 32.87 0.10 -21.53
CA ARG A 216 33.85 -0.81 -20.89
C ARG A 216 34.78 -0.09 -19.91
N LYS A 217 34.97 1.23 -20.04
CA LYS A 217 35.80 2.05 -19.14
C LYS A 217 35.09 2.50 -17.87
N LEU A 218 33.77 2.36 -17.77
CA LEU A 218 32.96 2.86 -16.65
C LEU A 218 32.97 1.88 -15.46
N GLN A 219 34.15 1.70 -14.86
CA GLN A 219 34.38 0.69 -13.83
C GLN A 219 33.64 0.97 -12.51
N LEU A 220 33.27 2.23 -12.24
CA LEU A 220 32.51 2.64 -11.06
C LEU A 220 30.99 2.54 -11.24
N LEU A 221 30.51 2.22 -12.44
CA LEU A 221 29.08 2.16 -12.73
C LEU A 221 28.44 0.99 -12.00
N THR A 222 27.50 1.29 -11.11
CA THR A 222 26.78 0.31 -10.27
C THR A 222 25.33 0.13 -10.72
N TYR A 223 24.68 1.21 -11.14
CA TYR A 223 23.30 1.19 -11.61
C TYR A 223 23.22 1.73 -13.04
N LEU A 224 22.61 0.94 -13.93
CA LEU A 224 22.32 1.34 -15.30
C LEU A 224 20.88 1.00 -15.67
N SER A 225 20.09 2.02 -16.01
CA SER A 225 18.76 1.87 -16.60
C SER A 225 18.65 2.59 -17.92
N LEU A 226 18.37 1.82 -18.98
CA LEU A 226 18.19 2.31 -20.35
C LEU A 226 16.79 1.97 -20.89
N SER A 227 15.88 1.58 -19.99
CA SER A 227 14.58 1.01 -20.36
C SER A 227 13.77 1.88 -21.30
N ASN A 228 12.98 1.30 -22.20
CA ASN A 228 12.01 2.00 -23.04
C ASN A 228 12.67 3.11 -23.88
N ASN A 229 13.68 2.72 -24.67
CA ASN A 229 14.35 3.52 -25.69
C ASN A 229 14.35 2.72 -27.01
N SER A 230 15.18 3.12 -27.98
CA SER A 230 15.35 2.44 -29.27
C SER A 230 16.76 1.86 -29.45
N PHE A 231 17.41 1.40 -28.36
CA PHE A 231 18.73 0.76 -28.46
C PHE A 231 18.65 -0.56 -29.23
N THR A 232 19.68 -0.87 -30.01
CA THR A 232 19.77 -2.07 -30.86
C THR A 232 20.94 -2.97 -30.44
N ASN A 233 21.02 -4.18 -31.03
CA ASN A 233 22.14 -5.09 -30.89
C ASN A 233 22.44 -5.56 -29.44
N VAL A 234 21.50 -6.32 -28.87
CA VAL A 234 21.65 -6.89 -27.50
C VAL A 234 22.96 -7.66 -27.28
N PRO A 235 23.51 -8.46 -28.22
CA PRO A 235 24.79 -9.14 -28.00
C PRO A 235 25.97 -8.17 -27.82
N SER A 236 26.02 -7.11 -28.64
CA SER A 236 27.03 -6.05 -28.53
C SER A 236 26.90 -5.33 -27.18
N ALA A 237 25.68 -4.95 -26.81
CA ALA A 237 25.39 -4.31 -25.53
C ALA A 237 25.84 -5.14 -24.32
N LEU A 238 25.46 -6.42 -24.27
CA LEU A 238 25.89 -7.32 -23.18
C LEU A 238 27.39 -7.56 -23.18
N SER A 239 28.01 -7.67 -24.37
CA SER A 239 29.45 -7.84 -24.51
C SER A 239 30.25 -6.67 -23.94
N VAL A 240 29.72 -5.45 -24.08
CA VAL A 240 30.30 -4.21 -23.54
C VAL A 240 30.04 -4.10 -22.04
N LEU A 241 28.79 -4.30 -21.62
CA LEU A 241 28.37 -4.05 -20.25
C LEU A 241 28.92 -5.07 -19.25
N GLN A 242 29.24 -6.30 -19.66
CA GLN A 242 29.88 -7.28 -18.76
C GLN A 242 31.26 -6.81 -18.25
N ASP A 243 31.94 -5.89 -18.95
CA ASP A 243 33.22 -5.34 -18.50
C ASP A 243 33.06 -4.23 -17.46
N CYS A 244 31.84 -3.75 -17.20
CA CYS A 244 31.54 -2.80 -16.13
C CYS A 244 31.47 -3.55 -14.80
N ARG A 245 32.63 -3.82 -14.19
CA ARG A 245 32.75 -4.71 -13.01
C ARG A 245 31.98 -4.23 -11.78
N GLY A 246 31.68 -2.94 -11.68
CA GLY A 246 30.87 -2.36 -10.61
C GLY A 246 29.37 -2.65 -10.68
N LEU A 247 28.85 -3.16 -11.82
CA LEU A 247 27.40 -3.26 -12.04
C LEU A 247 26.72 -4.21 -11.05
N THR A 248 25.77 -3.65 -10.30
CA THR A 248 24.86 -4.37 -9.39
C THR A 248 23.43 -4.37 -9.91
N SER A 249 23.04 -3.36 -10.70
CA SER A 249 21.69 -3.25 -11.26
C SER A 249 21.75 -2.89 -12.75
N LEU A 250 21.17 -3.73 -13.59
CA LEU A 250 21.07 -3.53 -15.03
C LEU A 250 19.64 -3.72 -15.52
N VAL A 251 19.05 -2.64 -16.06
CA VAL A 251 17.66 -2.61 -16.52
C VAL A 251 17.59 -2.13 -17.98
N LEU A 252 17.26 -3.05 -18.87
CA LEU A 252 17.26 -2.86 -20.32
C LEU A 252 15.89 -3.08 -20.98
N THR A 253 14.83 -3.17 -20.17
CA THR A 253 13.45 -3.43 -20.59
C THR A 253 13.00 -2.59 -21.77
N LYS A 254 12.22 -3.14 -22.72
CA LYS A 254 11.71 -2.42 -23.90
C LYS A 254 12.81 -1.73 -24.72
N ASN A 255 13.79 -2.52 -25.13
CA ASN A 255 14.79 -2.15 -26.14
C ASN A 255 14.94 -3.31 -27.13
N PHE A 256 15.93 -3.25 -28.02
CA PHE A 256 16.37 -4.37 -28.85
C PHE A 256 15.26 -5.00 -29.70
N HIS A 257 14.43 -4.14 -30.27
CA HIS A 257 13.31 -4.55 -31.13
C HIS A 257 13.77 -5.13 -32.48
N ASP A 258 15.07 -5.23 -32.73
CA ASP A 258 15.69 -5.95 -33.84
C ASP A 258 15.53 -7.49 -33.72
N ARG A 259 14.90 -7.98 -32.63
CA ARG A 259 14.52 -9.40 -32.40
C ARG A 259 15.70 -10.37 -32.42
N LYS A 260 16.92 -9.87 -32.26
CA LYS A 260 18.11 -10.70 -32.13
C LYS A 260 17.97 -11.62 -30.92
N ALA A 261 18.55 -12.82 -31.03
CA ALA A 261 18.56 -13.75 -29.94
C ALA A 261 19.52 -13.29 -28.83
N LEU A 262 19.22 -13.66 -27.59
CA LEU A 262 20.21 -13.56 -26.52
C LEU A 262 21.42 -14.43 -26.89
N PRO A 263 22.67 -13.92 -26.74
CA PRO A 263 23.86 -14.67 -27.08
C PRO A 263 23.99 -15.90 -26.17
N MET A 264 24.30 -17.07 -26.74
CA MET A 264 24.52 -18.29 -25.94
C MET A 264 25.97 -18.44 -25.46
N THR A 265 26.92 -17.76 -26.12
CA THR A 265 28.37 -17.78 -25.84
C THR A 265 28.94 -16.36 -25.91
N GLY A 266 30.17 -16.16 -25.42
CA GLY A 266 30.87 -14.87 -25.48
C GLY A 266 30.51 -13.87 -24.39
N ILE A 267 29.55 -14.21 -23.52
CA ILE A 267 29.27 -13.49 -22.27
C ILE A 267 29.74 -14.37 -21.11
N HIS A 268 30.63 -13.83 -20.27
CA HIS A 268 31.22 -14.55 -19.13
C HIS A 268 30.41 -14.39 -17.84
N GLY A 269 29.52 -13.39 -17.79
CA GLY A 269 28.62 -13.13 -16.67
C GLY A 269 28.89 -11.78 -15.99
N PHE A 270 27.98 -11.38 -15.10
CA PHE A 270 28.06 -10.14 -14.32
C PHE A 270 28.24 -10.49 -12.84
N HIS A 271 29.49 -10.49 -12.35
CA HIS A 271 29.84 -11.07 -11.04
C HIS A 271 29.12 -10.42 -9.84
N ASN A 272 28.86 -9.11 -9.89
CA ASN A 272 28.25 -8.36 -8.80
C ASN A 272 26.75 -8.09 -8.99
N ILE A 273 26.14 -8.66 -10.04
CA ILE A 273 24.76 -8.34 -10.40
C ILE A 273 23.80 -8.85 -9.34
N GLN A 274 22.95 -7.95 -8.85
CA GLN A 274 21.85 -8.23 -7.93
C GLN A 274 20.50 -8.12 -8.65
N VAL A 275 20.37 -7.15 -9.58
CA VAL A 275 19.15 -6.93 -10.37
C VAL A 275 19.50 -7.00 -11.85
N PHE A 276 18.94 -7.97 -12.55
CA PHE A 276 19.08 -8.11 -14.00
C PHE A 276 17.69 -8.18 -14.65
N VAL A 277 17.36 -7.16 -15.44
CA VAL A 277 16.03 -7.01 -16.03
C VAL A 277 16.18 -6.69 -17.52
N ILE A 278 15.65 -7.58 -18.38
CA ILE A 278 15.54 -7.35 -19.82
C ILE A 278 14.17 -7.84 -20.33
N ALA A 279 13.12 -7.22 -19.80
CA ALA A 279 11.74 -7.58 -20.11
C ALA A 279 11.22 -6.88 -21.37
N ASN A 280 10.19 -7.44 -22.00
CA ASN A 280 9.39 -6.78 -23.04
C ASN A 280 10.22 -6.23 -24.22
N SER A 281 11.25 -6.97 -24.61
CA SER A 281 12.19 -6.62 -25.68
C SER A 281 12.03 -7.50 -26.93
N HIS A 282 11.05 -8.41 -26.92
CA HIS A 282 10.79 -9.37 -28.01
C HIS A 282 11.99 -10.25 -28.38
N LEU A 283 12.88 -10.51 -27.41
CA LEU A 283 14.09 -11.29 -27.62
C LEU A 283 13.77 -12.75 -27.89
N SER A 284 14.49 -13.34 -28.85
CA SER A 284 14.39 -14.76 -29.21
C SER A 284 15.52 -15.58 -28.58
N GLY A 285 15.52 -16.89 -28.81
CA GLY A 285 16.52 -17.82 -28.25
C GLY A 285 16.02 -18.49 -26.97
N SER A 286 16.94 -19.04 -26.19
CA SER A 286 16.62 -19.72 -24.92
C SER A 286 17.20 -18.95 -23.73
N VAL A 287 16.82 -19.33 -22.51
CA VAL A 287 17.44 -18.77 -21.29
C VAL A 287 18.94 -19.11 -21.30
N PRO A 288 19.85 -18.12 -21.37
CA PRO A 288 21.24 -18.40 -21.70
C PRO A 288 22.05 -18.88 -20.48
N PRO A 289 23.02 -19.80 -20.67
CA PRO A 289 23.73 -20.48 -19.58
C PRO A 289 24.64 -19.57 -18.76
N TRP A 290 25.14 -18.46 -19.32
CA TRP A 290 25.99 -17.52 -18.59
C TRP A 290 25.26 -16.78 -17.45
N VAL A 291 23.92 -16.82 -17.41
CA VAL A 291 23.13 -16.31 -16.28
C VAL A 291 23.40 -17.15 -15.01
N ALA A 292 23.80 -18.41 -15.15
CA ALA A 292 24.21 -19.25 -14.03
C ALA A 292 25.40 -18.67 -13.24
N ASN A 293 26.20 -17.80 -13.87
CA ASN A 293 27.35 -17.16 -13.24
C ASN A 293 26.96 -15.94 -12.39
N PHE A 294 25.68 -15.62 -12.25
CA PHE A 294 25.20 -14.47 -11.48
C PHE A 294 25.12 -14.80 -10.00
N THR A 295 26.26 -14.94 -9.35
CA THR A 295 26.34 -15.46 -7.97
C THR A 295 25.68 -14.57 -6.91
N GLN A 296 25.38 -13.30 -7.22
CA GLN A 296 24.76 -12.34 -6.30
C GLN A 296 23.32 -11.96 -6.69
N VAL A 297 22.74 -12.59 -7.71
CA VAL A 297 21.44 -12.18 -8.26
C VAL A 297 20.31 -12.42 -7.28
N LYS A 298 19.48 -11.40 -7.11
CA LYS A 298 18.30 -11.36 -6.24
C LYS A 298 17.01 -11.25 -7.05
N VAL A 299 17.06 -10.48 -8.14
CA VAL A 299 15.94 -10.18 -9.03
C VAL A 299 16.36 -10.47 -10.46
N LEU A 300 15.67 -11.42 -11.09
CA LEU A 300 15.85 -11.78 -12.50
C LEU A 300 14.51 -11.67 -13.22
N ASP A 301 14.44 -10.81 -14.23
CA ASP A 301 13.24 -10.62 -15.05
C ASP A 301 13.61 -10.66 -16.54
N LEU A 302 13.18 -11.74 -17.21
CA LEU A 302 13.30 -11.98 -18.65
C LEU A 302 11.92 -12.06 -19.32
N SER A 303 10.89 -11.51 -18.66
CA SER A 303 9.50 -11.67 -19.04
C SER A 303 9.15 -10.92 -20.33
N TRP A 304 8.02 -11.25 -20.96
CA TRP A 304 7.50 -10.57 -22.15
C TRP A 304 8.45 -10.61 -23.35
N ASN A 305 9.19 -11.71 -23.50
CA ASN A 305 10.07 -11.97 -24.63
C ASN A 305 9.49 -13.09 -25.50
N ARG A 306 10.32 -13.72 -26.33
CA ARG A 306 9.99 -14.87 -27.17
C ARG A 306 10.96 -16.02 -26.89
N LEU A 307 11.33 -16.17 -25.61
CA LEU A 307 12.27 -17.21 -25.21
C LEU A 307 11.61 -18.59 -25.33
N VAL A 308 12.36 -19.55 -25.85
CA VAL A 308 11.95 -20.94 -26.08
C VAL A 308 12.85 -21.90 -25.31
N GLY A 309 12.51 -23.19 -25.35
CA GLY A 309 13.23 -24.23 -24.63
C GLY A 309 12.77 -24.35 -23.18
N ASN A 310 13.48 -25.17 -22.41
CA ASN A 310 13.08 -25.47 -21.04
C ASN A 310 13.63 -24.45 -20.05
N ILE A 311 12.99 -24.34 -18.88
CA ILE A 311 13.57 -23.62 -17.74
C ILE A 311 14.83 -24.39 -17.30
N PRO A 312 16.03 -23.78 -17.32
CA PRO A 312 17.25 -24.49 -16.95
C PRO A 312 17.31 -24.82 -15.46
N ALA A 313 17.86 -25.99 -15.10
CA ALA A 313 17.95 -26.42 -13.71
C ALA A 313 18.82 -25.50 -12.84
N TRP A 314 19.90 -24.94 -13.39
CA TRP A 314 20.79 -24.04 -12.65
C TRP A 314 20.09 -22.78 -12.11
N VAL A 315 18.91 -22.41 -12.62
CA VAL A 315 18.12 -21.30 -12.08
C VAL A 315 17.76 -21.54 -10.61
N GLY A 316 17.47 -22.80 -10.26
CA GLY A 316 17.15 -23.20 -8.89
C GLY A 316 18.36 -23.17 -7.95
N ASP A 317 19.58 -23.15 -8.49
CA ASP A 317 20.84 -23.19 -7.74
C ASP A 317 21.37 -21.79 -7.39
N LEU A 318 20.73 -20.73 -7.89
CA LEU A 318 21.09 -19.34 -7.60
C LEU A 318 20.76 -19.00 -6.15
N GLU A 319 21.80 -18.79 -5.34
CA GLU A 319 21.70 -18.75 -3.87
C GLU A 319 20.82 -17.62 -3.33
N PHE A 320 20.91 -16.42 -3.91
CA PHE A 320 20.23 -15.21 -3.42
C PHE A 320 18.95 -14.88 -4.20
N LEU A 321 18.60 -15.66 -5.22
CA LEU A 321 17.48 -15.36 -6.11
C LEU A 321 16.16 -15.56 -5.36
N PHE A 322 15.39 -14.49 -5.22
CA PHE A 322 14.07 -14.53 -4.60
C PHE A 322 12.96 -13.96 -5.49
N TYR A 323 13.30 -13.20 -6.54
CA TYR A 323 12.34 -12.76 -7.55
C TYR A 323 12.76 -13.28 -8.91
N LEU A 324 11.94 -14.16 -9.50
CA LEU A 324 12.10 -14.68 -10.84
C LEU A 324 10.83 -14.43 -11.66
N ASP A 325 10.97 -13.70 -12.76
CA ASP A 325 9.90 -13.50 -13.74
C ASP A 325 10.35 -13.94 -15.14
N LEU A 326 9.77 -15.04 -15.61
CA LEU A 326 9.92 -15.58 -16.97
C LEU A 326 8.59 -15.56 -17.72
N SER A 327 7.60 -14.83 -17.22
CA SER A 327 6.24 -14.83 -17.76
C SER A 327 6.19 -14.30 -19.19
N ASN A 328 5.13 -14.67 -19.92
CA ASN A 328 4.87 -14.20 -21.27
C ASN A 328 6.04 -14.46 -22.23
N ASN A 329 6.42 -15.74 -22.32
CA ASN A 329 7.44 -16.27 -23.23
C ASN A 329 6.85 -17.48 -23.97
N SER A 330 7.70 -18.34 -24.56
CA SER A 330 7.31 -19.58 -25.22
C SER A 330 8.10 -20.78 -24.66
N LEU A 331 8.37 -20.74 -23.34
CA LEU A 331 9.10 -21.80 -22.65
C LEU A 331 8.28 -23.10 -22.60
N THR A 332 8.95 -24.23 -22.71
CA THR A 332 8.37 -25.57 -22.79
C THR A 332 8.90 -26.50 -21.70
N GLY A 333 8.41 -27.74 -21.67
CA GLY A 333 8.89 -28.76 -20.75
C GLY A 333 8.34 -28.61 -19.33
N GLY A 334 8.81 -29.48 -18.44
CA GLY A 334 8.43 -29.47 -17.02
C GLY A 334 9.30 -28.56 -16.15
N PHE A 335 8.92 -28.46 -14.88
CA PHE A 335 9.69 -27.74 -13.87
C PHE A 335 10.93 -28.54 -13.46
N PRO A 336 12.14 -27.95 -13.48
CA PRO A 336 13.32 -28.62 -12.94
C PRO A 336 13.21 -28.74 -11.42
N GLU A 337 13.71 -29.86 -10.87
CA GLU A 337 13.61 -30.21 -9.45
C GLU A 337 14.23 -29.12 -8.55
N SER A 338 15.34 -28.53 -9.00
CA SER A 338 16.07 -27.46 -8.30
C SER A 338 15.24 -26.22 -7.97
N LEU A 339 14.15 -25.93 -8.70
CA LEU A 339 13.25 -24.81 -8.33
C LEU A 339 12.61 -25.04 -6.95
N SER A 340 12.43 -26.30 -6.56
CA SER A 340 11.92 -26.68 -5.24
C SER A 340 12.93 -26.47 -4.11
N SER A 341 14.17 -26.12 -4.41
CA SER A 341 15.25 -25.95 -3.43
C SER A 341 15.90 -24.57 -3.49
N MET A 342 15.25 -23.59 -4.12
CA MET A 342 15.75 -22.22 -4.22
C MET A 342 16.00 -21.60 -2.85
N LYS A 343 17.28 -21.47 -2.47
CA LYS A 343 17.69 -21.05 -1.13
C LYS A 343 17.11 -19.69 -0.72
N GLY A 344 17.09 -18.72 -1.66
CA GLY A 344 16.51 -17.39 -1.46
C GLY A 344 14.99 -17.39 -1.16
N LEU A 345 14.30 -18.47 -1.50
CA LEU A 345 12.86 -18.67 -1.25
C LEU A 345 12.58 -19.62 -0.07
N VAL A 346 13.60 -20.33 0.43
CA VAL A 346 13.50 -21.24 1.59
C VAL A 346 13.92 -20.55 2.89
N THR A 347 15.00 -19.76 2.89
CA THR A 347 15.63 -19.23 4.11
C THR A 347 15.44 -17.73 4.27
N ARG A 348 14.96 -17.25 5.43
CA ARG A 348 14.68 -15.82 5.67
C ARG A 348 15.95 -14.96 5.80
N ASN A 349 17.04 -15.53 6.33
CA ASN A 349 18.23 -14.78 6.71
C ASN A 349 19.09 -14.28 5.54
N ILE A 350 18.86 -14.76 4.32
CA ILE A 350 19.64 -14.38 3.13
C ILE A 350 19.27 -12.94 2.66
N GLN A 351 18.11 -12.42 3.06
CA GLN A 351 17.60 -11.10 2.64
C GLN A 351 18.22 -9.91 3.40
N GLN A 352 18.95 -10.14 4.50
CA GLN A 352 19.44 -9.07 5.40
C GLN A 352 20.77 -8.40 4.99
N GLN A 353 21.42 -8.82 3.89
CA GLN A 353 22.71 -8.26 3.46
C GLN A 353 22.60 -7.15 2.38
N SER A 354 21.45 -6.51 2.19
CA SER A 354 21.40 -5.33 1.30
C SER A 354 22.02 -4.11 2.00
N THR A 355 23.18 -3.68 1.53
CA THR A 355 23.68 -2.32 1.77
C THR A 355 22.64 -1.31 1.25
N GLU A 356 22.22 -0.37 2.11
CA GLU A 356 21.48 0.82 1.69
C GLU A 356 22.20 1.44 0.50
N THR A 357 21.51 1.54 -0.63
CA THR A 357 22.06 2.14 -1.84
C THR A 357 21.04 3.09 -2.40
N ASP A 358 21.45 4.35 -2.56
CA ASP A 358 20.69 5.45 -3.15
C ASP A 358 20.52 5.23 -4.66
N TYR A 359 19.79 4.19 -5.06
CA TYR A 359 19.48 3.90 -6.45
C TYR A 359 18.13 4.46 -6.87
N PHE A 360 17.98 4.69 -8.17
CA PHE A 360 16.71 5.10 -8.77
C PHE A 360 15.65 4.00 -8.58
N PRO A 361 14.37 4.38 -8.41
CA PRO A 361 13.32 3.39 -8.21
C PRO A 361 13.11 2.51 -9.43
N PHE A 362 12.87 1.22 -9.19
CA PHE A 362 12.44 0.26 -10.20
C PHE A 362 10.94 0.36 -10.43
N PHE A 363 10.48 0.15 -11.67
CA PHE A 363 9.07 0.11 -12.02
C PHE A 363 8.73 -1.21 -12.70
N ILE A 364 7.97 -2.07 -12.04
CA ILE A 364 7.49 -3.34 -12.63
C ILE A 364 6.00 -3.24 -12.96
N LYS A 365 5.64 -3.70 -14.15
CA LYS A 365 4.23 -3.81 -14.59
C LYS A 365 3.86 -5.27 -14.71
N ARG A 366 2.77 -5.68 -14.03
CA ARG A 366 2.21 -7.03 -14.16
C ARG A 366 1.55 -7.28 -15.52
N ASN A 367 1.02 -6.24 -16.16
CA ASN A 367 0.49 -6.34 -17.53
C ASN A 367 0.60 -5.00 -18.29
N LYS A 368 0.23 -4.99 -19.57
CA LYS A 368 0.29 -3.80 -20.45
C LYS A 368 -0.55 -2.61 -19.95
N THR A 369 -1.66 -2.86 -19.26
CA THR A 369 -2.67 -1.86 -18.88
C THR A 369 -2.58 -1.42 -17.42
N SER A 370 -1.92 -2.21 -16.56
CA SER A 370 -1.71 -1.92 -15.14
C SER A 370 -0.79 -0.72 -14.93
N LYS A 371 -1.08 0.06 -13.89
CA LYS A 371 -0.13 1.02 -13.33
C LYS A 371 1.11 0.24 -12.86
N GLY A 372 2.31 0.76 -13.15
CA GLY A 372 3.55 0.15 -12.68
C GLY A 372 3.68 0.30 -11.17
N LEU A 373 4.14 -0.75 -10.50
CA LEU A 373 4.50 -0.72 -9.10
C LEU A 373 5.93 -0.19 -8.97
N GLN A 374 6.11 0.78 -8.09
CA GLN A 374 7.42 1.38 -7.80
C GLN A 374 8.07 0.64 -6.64
N TYR A 375 9.33 0.22 -6.82
CA TYR A 375 10.15 -0.37 -5.78
C TYR A 375 11.39 0.49 -5.61
N ASN A 376 11.51 1.13 -4.44
CA ASN A 376 12.62 2.04 -4.15
C ASN A 376 13.90 1.27 -3.77
N GLN A 377 13.78 0.00 -3.40
CA GLN A 377 14.90 -0.86 -3.00
C GLN A 377 14.72 -2.27 -3.57
N VAL A 378 15.83 -2.98 -3.74
CA VAL A 378 15.82 -4.38 -4.18
C VAL A 378 15.09 -5.27 -3.18
N SER A 379 15.26 -5.04 -1.88
CA SER A 379 14.55 -5.76 -0.81
C SER A 379 13.03 -5.54 -0.82
N SER A 380 12.53 -4.50 -1.50
CA SER A 380 11.10 -4.23 -1.59
C SER A 380 10.37 -5.15 -2.57
N PHE A 381 11.09 -5.88 -3.43
CA PHE A 381 10.47 -6.86 -4.32
C PHE A 381 9.86 -8.02 -3.50
N PRO A 382 8.60 -8.40 -3.75
CA PRO A 382 8.02 -9.56 -3.09
C PRO A 382 8.72 -10.82 -3.62
N PRO A 383 9.10 -11.78 -2.76
CA PRO A 383 9.57 -13.09 -3.23
C PRO A 383 8.57 -13.75 -4.17
N SER A 384 8.96 -13.94 -5.42
CA SER A 384 8.03 -14.25 -6.52
C SER A 384 8.62 -15.25 -7.50
N LEU A 385 7.79 -16.20 -7.91
CA LEU A 385 8.03 -17.12 -9.01
C LEU A 385 6.89 -16.94 -10.03
N VAL A 386 7.17 -16.17 -11.08
CA VAL A 386 6.19 -15.78 -12.09
C VAL A 386 6.57 -16.45 -13.42
N LEU A 387 5.84 -17.50 -13.77
CA LEU A 387 6.07 -18.34 -14.95
C LEU A 387 4.85 -18.38 -15.88
N SER A 388 3.90 -17.49 -15.68
CA SER A 388 2.64 -17.47 -16.42
C SER A 388 2.80 -17.16 -17.90
N HIS A 389 1.79 -17.50 -18.71
CA HIS A 389 1.79 -17.25 -20.15
C HIS A 389 3.01 -17.87 -20.85
N ASN A 390 3.17 -19.17 -20.70
CA ASN A 390 4.19 -19.99 -21.37
C ASN A 390 3.54 -21.28 -21.91
N ASN A 391 4.35 -22.23 -22.38
CA ASN A 391 3.91 -23.53 -22.87
C ASN A 391 4.45 -24.67 -21.97
N LEU A 392 4.54 -24.42 -20.66
CA LEU A 392 5.06 -25.37 -19.68
C LEU A 392 4.09 -26.54 -19.49
N THR A 393 4.63 -27.75 -19.31
CA THR A 393 3.88 -29.01 -19.20
C THR A 393 4.30 -29.78 -17.95
N GLY A 394 3.75 -30.98 -17.75
CA GLY A 394 4.06 -31.81 -16.58
C GLY A 394 3.35 -31.36 -15.29
N PRO A 395 3.60 -32.05 -14.16
CA PRO A 395 2.97 -31.75 -12.88
C PRO A 395 3.66 -30.62 -12.12
N ILE A 396 2.93 -29.96 -11.22
CA ILE A 396 3.52 -29.07 -10.21
C ILE A 396 4.37 -29.93 -9.25
N PRO A 397 5.66 -29.62 -9.02
CA PRO A 397 6.52 -30.42 -8.15
C PRO A 397 6.03 -30.44 -6.70
N LEU A 398 6.07 -31.63 -6.08
CA LEU A 398 5.75 -31.79 -4.64
C LEU A 398 6.64 -30.91 -3.76
N GLY A 399 7.91 -30.76 -4.16
CA GLY A 399 8.92 -29.99 -3.42
C GLY A 399 8.62 -28.49 -3.28
N PHE A 400 7.69 -27.91 -4.03
CA PHE A 400 7.35 -26.47 -3.91
C PHE A 400 6.85 -26.09 -2.51
N GLY A 401 6.31 -27.04 -1.75
CA GLY A 401 5.94 -26.84 -0.35
C GLY A 401 7.09 -26.37 0.56
N SER A 402 8.35 -26.55 0.16
CA SER A 402 9.54 -26.12 0.90
C SER A 402 9.79 -24.60 0.82
N LEU A 403 9.22 -23.91 -0.17
CA LEU A 403 9.48 -22.49 -0.50
C LEU A 403 8.74 -21.56 0.46
N LYS A 404 9.08 -21.65 1.75
CA LYS A 404 8.34 -21.03 2.85
C LYS A 404 8.31 -19.51 2.82
N ASN A 405 9.23 -18.86 2.11
CA ASN A 405 9.28 -17.40 1.95
C ASN A 405 8.76 -16.93 0.60
N LEU A 406 8.18 -17.80 -0.23
CA LEU A 406 7.55 -17.37 -1.47
C LEU A 406 6.24 -16.63 -1.16
N HIS A 407 6.06 -15.44 -1.71
CA HIS A 407 4.84 -14.62 -1.56
C HIS A 407 3.95 -14.75 -2.79
N VAL A 408 4.53 -14.81 -3.99
CA VAL A 408 3.77 -14.90 -5.25
C VAL A 408 4.18 -16.13 -6.04
N LEU A 409 3.22 -17.01 -6.32
CA LEU A 409 3.36 -18.09 -7.28
C LEU A 409 2.32 -17.90 -8.39
N ASP A 410 2.77 -17.57 -9.60
CA ASP A 410 1.91 -17.44 -10.77
C ASP A 410 2.37 -18.40 -11.88
N LEU A 411 1.59 -19.45 -12.06
CA LEU A 411 1.77 -20.48 -13.08
C LEU A 411 0.65 -20.45 -14.12
N SER A 412 -0.17 -19.39 -14.13
CA SER A 412 -1.36 -19.31 -14.97
C SER A 412 -1.04 -19.34 -16.46
N ASN A 413 -2.00 -19.70 -17.30
CA ASN A 413 -1.87 -19.69 -18.77
C ASN A 413 -0.68 -20.54 -19.25
N ASN A 414 -0.72 -21.84 -18.94
CA ASN A 414 0.26 -22.86 -19.35
C ASN A 414 -0.47 -24.17 -19.74
N HIS A 415 0.27 -25.25 -19.92
CA HIS A 415 -0.25 -26.61 -20.18
C HIS A 415 0.08 -27.58 -19.03
N ILE A 416 0.14 -27.07 -17.80
CA ILE A 416 0.48 -27.85 -16.61
C ILE A 416 -0.64 -28.86 -16.35
N SER A 417 -0.26 -30.09 -16.02
CA SER A 417 -1.17 -31.24 -15.88
C SER A 417 -0.99 -31.92 -14.51
N GLY A 418 -1.70 -33.02 -14.26
CA GLY A 418 -1.63 -33.71 -12.96
C GLY A 418 -2.53 -33.06 -11.91
N VAL A 419 -2.25 -33.29 -10.64
CA VAL A 419 -3.04 -32.78 -9.50
C VAL A 419 -2.36 -31.60 -8.83
N ILE A 420 -3.12 -30.77 -8.12
CA ILE A 420 -2.56 -29.75 -7.23
C ILE A 420 -1.95 -30.46 -6.02
N PRO A 421 -0.63 -30.34 -5.74
CA PRO A 421 0.00 -31.03 -4.63
C PRO A 421 -0.50 -30.55 -3.26
N VAL A 422 -0.72 -31.50 -2.34
CA VAL A 422 -1.06 -31.21 -0.94
C VAL A 422 0.04 -30.42 -0.23
N ASP A 423 1.29 -30.64 -0.65
CA ASP A 423 2.50 -30.03 -0.06
C ASP A 423 2.59 -28.52 -0.31
N LEU A 424 1.87 -27.97 -1.29
CA LEU A 424 1.80 -26.51 -1.50
C LEU A 424 1.31 -25.75 -0.25
N SER A 425 0.59 -26.43 0.65
CA SER A 425 0.21 -25.89 1.97
C SER A 425 1.40 -25.56 2.87
N GLY A 426 2.61 -26.04 2.56
CA GLY A 426 3.85 -25.75 3.27
C GLY A 426 4.42 -24.35 2.98
N MET A 427 4.01 -23.69 1.90
CA MET A 427 4.46 -22.33 1.53
C MET A 427 3.82 -21.27 2.43
N SER A 428 4.21 -21.24 3.70
CA SER A 428 3.50 -20.52 4.76
C SER A 428 3.41 -19.00 4.60
N SER A 429 4.26 -18.37 3.76
CA SER A 429 4.26 -16.93 3.50
C SER A 429 3.53 -16.53 2.20
N LEU A 430 2.86 -17.49 1.52
CA LEU A 430 2.24 -17.26 0.23
C LEU A 430 1.05 -16.30 0.33
N GLU A 431 1.07 -15.26 -0.49
CA GLU A 431 0.06 -14.20 -0.59
C GLU A 431 -0.79 -14.33 -1.86
N SER A 432 -0.20 -14.80 -2.97
CA SER A 432 -0.87 -14.97 -4.25
C SER A 432 -0.53 -16.31 -4.88
N LEU A 433 -1.56 -17.09 -5.24
CA LEU A 433 -1.44 -18.35 -5.95
C LEU A 433 -2.36 -18.35 -7.18
N ASP A 434 -1.79 -18.24 -8.37
CA ASP A 434 -2.54 -18.32 -9.62
C ASP A 434 -2.12 -19.54 -10.44
N LEU A 435 -3.06 -20.48 -10.58
CA LEU A 435 -2.93 -21.72 -11.34
C LEU A 435 -3.96 -21.77 -12.50
N SER A 436 -4.62 -20.65 -12.80
CA SER A 436 -5.70 -20.60 -13.77
C SER A 436 -5.23 -20.89 -15.20
N HIS A 437 -6.14 -21.30 -16.08
CA HIS A 437 -5.85 -21.59 -17.49
C HIS A 437 -4.74 -22.63 -17.66
N ASN A 438 -4.97 -23.84 -17.11
CA ASN A 438 -4.07 -24.98 -17.20
C ASN A 438 -4.88 -26.27 -17.45
N ASN A 439 -4.22 -27.42 -17.42
CA ASN A 439 -4.82 -28.75 -17.60
C ASN A 439 -4.83 -29.56 -16.29
N LEU A 440 -4.95 -28.89 -15.13
CA LEU A 440 -4.93 -29.54 -13.81
C LEU A 440 -6.20 -30.36 -13.57
N THR A 441 -6.06 -31.46 -12.84
CA THR A 441 -7.11 -32.46 -12.57
C THR A 441 -7.17 -32.78 -11.07
N GLY A 442 -8.18 -33.56 -10.66
CA GLY A 442 -8.37 -33.92 -9.25
C GLY A 442 -9.01 -32.79 -8.44
N GLY A 443 -8.97 -32.93 -7.11
CA GLY A 443 -9.55 -31.97 -6.18
C GLY A 443 -8.59 -30.86 -5.76
N ILE A 444 -9.16 -29.75 -5.31
CA ILE A 444 -8.40 -28.69 -4.63
C ILE A 444 -8.05 -29.21 -3.22
N PRO A 445 -6.76 -29.35 -2.84
CA PRO A 445 -6.38 -29.89 -1.55
C PRO A 445 -6.91 -29.03 -0.40
N SER A 446 -7.63 -29.64 0.54
CA SER A 446 -8.14 -28.94 1.72
C SER A 446 -7.02 -28.38 2.60
N SER A 447 -5.80 -28.93 2.51
CA SER A 447 -4.61 -28.42 3.21
C SER A 447 -4.27 -26.98 2.83
N LEU A 448 -4.63 -26.50 1.63
CA LEU A 448 -4.38 -25.12 1.20
C LEU A 448 -5.09 -24.08 2.09
N THR A 449 -6.13 -24.47 2.82
CA THR A 449 -6.80 -23.61 3.81
C THR A 449 -5.87 -23.17 4.96
N LYS A 450 -4.73 -23.84 5.16
CA LYS A 450 -3.70 -23.48 6.14
C LYS A 450 -2.85 -22.28 5.70
N LEU A 451 -2.92 -21.86 4.44
CA LEU A 451 -2.17 -20.72 3.93
C LEU A 451 -2.81 -19.41 4.41
N ASN A 452 -2.27 -18.89 5.50
CA ASN A 452 -2.83 -17.75 6.21
C ASN A 452 -2.66 -16.44 5.42
N PHE A 453 -1.54 -16.18 4.76
CA PHE A 453 -1.38 -14.91 4.04
C PHE A 453 -2.04 -14.85 2.65
N LEU A 454 -2.64 -15.96 2.18
CA LEU A 454 -3.15 -16.08 0.82
C LEU A 454 -4.34 -15.14 0.56
N SER A 455 -4.10 -14.00 -0.07
CA SER A 455 -5.11 -12.98 -0.34
C SER A 455 -5.63 -13.00 -1.78
N SER A 456 -4.88 -13.65 -2.69
CA SER A 456 -5.24 -13.83 -4.09
C SER A 456 -5.10 -15.30 -4.48
N PHE A 457 -6.16 -15.87 -5.05
CA PHE A 457 -6.17 -17.27 -5.47
C PHE A 457 -7.00 -17.43 -6.74
N SER A 458 -6.50 -18.20 -7.69
CA SER A 458 -7.27 -18.61 -8.87
C SER A 458 -6.85 -19.99 -9.37
N VAL A 459 -7.84 -20.82 -9.64
CA VAL A 459 -7.72 -22.12 -10.35
C VAL A 459 -8.68 -22.20 -11.52
N ALA A 460 -9.20 -21.05 -11.97
CA ALA A 460 -10.18 -20.95 -13.04
C ALA A 460 -9.68 -21.63 -14.32
N TYR A 461 -10.59 -22.13 -15.14
CA TYR A 461 -10.30 -22.75 -16.44
C TYR A 461 -9.27 -23.89 -16.34
N ASN A 462 -9.61 -24.91 -15.56
CA ASN A 462 -8.89 -26.17 -15.42
C ASN A 462 -9.88 -27.36 -15.55
N ASN A 463 -9.40 -28.59 -15.30
CA ASN A 463 -10.20 -29.82 -15.28
C ASN A 463 -10.42 -30.36 -13.85
N LEU A 464 -10.51 -29.47 -12.86
CA LEU A 464 -10.65 -29.84 -11.45
C LEU A 464 -12.05 -30.40 -11.15
N ASN A 465 -12.13 -31.26 -10.13
CA ASN A 465 -13.35 -31.91 -9.69
C ASN A 465 -13.48 -31.94 -8.16
N GLY A 466 -14.69 -32.24 -7.68
CA GLY A 466 -14.94 -32.40 -6.24
C GLY A 466 -15.26 -31.09 -5.53
N THR A 467 -15.24 -31.15 -4.21
CA THR A 467 -15.66 -30.04 -3.34
C THR A 467 -14.61 -28.93 -3.30
N ILE A 468 -15.04 -27.69 -3.44
CA ILE A 468 -14.21 -26.52 -3.11
C ILE A 468 -14.01 -26.50 -1.58
N PRO A 469 -12.76 -26.44 -1.07
CA PRO A 469 -12.49 -26.32 0.35
C PRO A 469 -13.13 -25.07 0.94
N SER A 470 -13.79 -25.21 2.09
CA SER A 470 -14.38 -24.10 2.83
C SER A 470 -13.56 -23.79 4.09
N GLY A 471 -13.46 -22.51 4.46
CA GLY A 471 -12.73 -22.03 5.65
C GLY A 471 -11.35 -21.44 5.36
N GLY A 472 -10.81 -20.67 6.30
CA GLY A 472 -9.52 -19.99 6.11
C GLY A 472 -9.63 -18.90 5.03
N GLN A 473 -8.63 -18.76 4.16
CA GLN A 473 -8.71 -17.78 3.06
C GLN A 473 -9.68 -18.20 1.93
N PHE A 474 -10.01 -19.49 1.82
CA PHE A 474 -10.78 -20.01 0.68
C PHE A 474 -12.22 -19.51 0.61
N SER A 475 -12.81 -19.12 1.75
CA SER A 475 -14.15 -18.51 1.75
C SER A 475 -14.14 -17.06 1.24
N THR A 476 -12.96 -16.44 1.11
CA THR A 476 -12.83 -15.02 0.74
C THR A 476 -12.79 -14.79 -0.78
N PHE A 477 -12.47 -15.84 -1.54
CA PHE A 477 -12.28 -15.78 -2.98
C PHE A 477 -13.62 -15.80 -3.74
N SER A 478 -13.69 -15.07 -4.84
CA SER A 478 -14.90 -14.94 -5.66
C SER A 478 -15.13 -16.17 -6.54
N ASN A 479 -16.36 -16.30 -7.07
CA ASN A 479 -16.73 -17.37 -8.00
C ASN A 479 -15.80 -17.43 -9.23
N SER A 480 -15.27 -16.28 -9.67
CA SER A 480 -14.30 -16.18 -10.76
C SER A 480 -13.00 -16.94 -10.50
N SER A 481 -12.62 -17.18 -9.23
CA SER A 481 -11.43 -17.96 -8.89
C SER A 481 -11.57 -19.45 -9.22
N TYR A 482 -12.80 -19.93 -9.46
CA TYR A 482 -13.11 -21.35 -9.65
C TYR A 482 -13.79 -21.65 -10.99
N GLU A 483 -14.18 -20.62 -11.75
CA GLU A 483 -14.95 -20.76 -12.99
C GLU A 483 -14.24 -21.62 -14.05
N GLY A 484 -14.97 -22.11 -15.05
CA GLY A 484 -14.37 -22.96 -16.08
C GLY A 484 -14.00 -24.38 -15.63
N ASN A 485 -14.28 -24.78 -14.38
CA ASN A 485 -14.14 -26.14 -13.86
C ASN A 485 -15.51 -26.80 -13.64
N PRO A 486 -16.12 -27.45 -14.64
CA PRO A 486 -17.53 -27.88 -14.57
C PRO A 486 -17.81 -28.99 -13.55
N LYS A 487 -16.77 -29.67 -13.03
CA LYS A 487 -16.89 -30.74 -12.04
C LYS A 487 -16.60 -30.28 -10.60
N LEU A 488 -16.26 -29.00 -10.39
CA LEU A 488 -16.17 -28.43 -9.05
C LEU A 488 -17.58 -28.14 -8.52
N CYS A 489 -17.77 -28.39 -7.23
CA CYS A 489 -19.02 -28.20 -6.54
C CYS A 489 -18.79 -27.58 -5.15
N GLY A 490 -19.79 -26.86 -4.63
CA GLY A 490 -19.64 -26.12 -3.39
C GLY A 490 -20.87 -25.27 -3.09
N ALA A 491 -21.70 -25.75 -2.16
CA ALA A 491 -22.94 -25.08 -1.78
C ALA A 491 -22.73 -23.66 -1.24
N HIS A 492 -21.55 -23.38 -0.65
CA HIS A 492 -21.17 -22.07 -0.10
C HIS A 492 -20.93 -20.97 -1.15
N LEU A 493 -20.80 -21.33 -2.44
CA LEU A 493 -20.61 -20.39 -3.57
C LEU A 493 -21.82 -20.38 -4.53
N GLY A 494 -22.93 -21.01 -4.14
CA GLY A 494 -24.13 -21.16 -4.99
C GLY A 494 -23.97 -22.16 -6.14
N LEU A 495 -22.95 -23.04 -6.09
CA LEU A 495 -22.74 -24.12 -7.07
C LEU A 495 -23.54 -25.38 -6.69
N SER A 496 -23.84 -26.21 -7.69
CA SER A 496 -24.57 -27.47 -7.51
C SER A 496 -23.96 -28.32 -6.39
N PRO A 497 -24.77 -28.93 -5.50
CA PRO A 497 -24.29 -29.87 -4.49
C PRO A 497 -23.53 -31.03 -5.12
N CYS A 498 -22.45 -31.49 -4.49
CA CYS A 498 -21.72 -32.67 -4.95
C CYS A 498 -22.61 -33.91 -4.74
N HIS A 499 -23.30 -34.37 -5.78
CA HIS A 499 -24.03 -35.63 -5.71
C HIS A 499 -23.04 -36.80 -5.70
N SER A 500 -23.03 -37.57 -4.62
CA SER A 500 -22.49 -38.92 -4.62
C SER A 500 -23.32 -39.76 -5.57
N ILE A 501 -22.74 -40.19 -6.69
CA ILE A 501 -23.35 -41.09 -7.66
C ILE A 501 -23.47 -42.49 -7.02
N PRO A 502 -24.65 -43.12 -6.94
CA PRO A 502 -24.77 -44.57 -7.03
C PRO A 502 -24.83 -44.99 -8.50
N ALA A 503 -24.33 -46.19 -8.79
CA ALA A 503 -24.12 -46.82 -10.10
C ALA A 503 -25.34 -46.76 -11.08
N PRO A 504 -25.10 -46.95 -12.39
CA PRO A 504 -26.00 -46.49 -13.44
C PRO A 504 -27.21 -47.41 -13.63
N THR A 505 -28.41 -46.83 -13.63
CA THR A 505 -29.58 -47.44 -14.28
C THR A 505 -29.75 -46.88 -15.67
N MET A 506 -29.55 -47.73 -16.67
CA MET A 506 -29.85 -47.44 -18.07
C MET A 506 -31.34 -47.17 -18.22
N VAL A 507 -31.71 -46.02 -18.80
CA VAL A 507 -33.01 -45.86 -19.46
C VAL A 507 -32.81 -45.16 -20.80
N ALA A 508 -33.41 -45.78 -21.81
CA ALA A 508 -33.20 -45.56 -23.21
C ALA A 508 -33.64 -44.18 -23.72
N THR A 509 -33.01 -43.83 -24.85
CA THR A 509 -33.24 -42.71 -25.74
C THR A 509 -34.70 -42.43 -26.08
N ASN A 510 -35.05 -41.15 -26.24
CA ASN A 510 -35.90 -40.74 -27.36
C ASN A 510 -35.59 -39.32 -27.85
N LYS A 511 -35.13 -39.25 -29.10
CA LYS A 511 -35.01 -38.01 -29.89
C LYS A 511 -36.41 -37.54 -30.28
N ARG A 512 -36.73 -36.26 -30.04
CA ARG A 512 -37.71 -35.54 -30.87
C ARG A 512 -37.12 -34.19 -31.28
N LYS A 513 -36.87 -34.06 -32.59
CA LYS A 513 -36.73 -32.78 -33.28
C LYS A 513 -38.10 -32.09 -33.27
N ASN A 514 -38.15 -30.76 -33.13
CA ASN A 514 -39.19 -29.98 -33.78
C ASN A 514 -38.70 -28.57 -34.15
N LYS A 515 -38.95 -28.23 -35.41
CA LYS A 515 -38.84 -26.90 -36.00
C LYS A 515 -40.02 -26.06 -35.49
N GLY A 516 -39.76 -24.80 -35.12
CA GLY A 516 -40.83 -23.87 -34.73
C GLY A 516 -40.33 -22.56 -34.11
N ILE A 517 -39.36 -21.89 -34.74
CA ILE A 517 -38.81 -20.60 -34.26
C ILE A 517 -39.11 -19.52 -35.30
N ILE A 518 -40.38 -19.16 -35.50
CA ILE A 518 -40.73 -17.91 -36.21
C ILE A 518 -41.95 -17.21 -35.58
N PHE A 519 -42.87 -17.92 -34.89
CA PHE A 519 -44.04 -17.29 -34.25
C PHE A 519 -43.82 -16.75 -32.82
N GLY A 520 -42.70 -17.06 -32.17
CA GLY A 520 -42.45 -16.70 -30.76
C GLY A 520 -41.95 -15.27 -30.52
N ILE A 521 -41.44 -14.60 -31.55
CA ILE A 521 -40.72 -13.31 -31.39
C ILE A 521 -41.70 -12.13 -31.26
N ALA A 522 -42.87 -12.18 -31.91
CA ALA A 522 -43.86 -11.11 -31.83
C ALA A 522 -44.63 -11.08 -30.48
N ILE A 523 -44.86 -12.24 -29.88
CA ILE A 523 -45.56 -12.36 -28.58
C ILE A 523 -44.64 -11.96 -27.42
N GLY A 524 -43.33 -12.23 -27.54
CA GLY A 524 -42.34 -11.89 -26.51
C GLY A 524 -42.12 -10.39 -26.32
N ILE A 525 -42.25 -9.58 -27.38
CA ILE A 525 -42.03 -8.13 -27.31
C ILE A 525 -43.22 -7.43 -26.61
N ALA A 526 -44.45 -7.87 -26.86
CA ALA A 526 -45.64 -7.34 -26.19
C ALA A 526 -45.69 -7.72 -24.69
N LEU A 527 -45.31 -8.95 -24.35
CA LEU A 527 -45.24 -9.41 -22.95
C LEU A 527 -44.07 -8.76 -22.19
N GLY A 528 -42.94 -8.51 -22.86
CA GLY A 528 -41.80 -7.80 -22.28
C GLY A 528 -42.11 -6.34 -21.94
N ALA A 529 -42.83 -5.63 -22.82
CA ALA A 529 -43.23 -4.24 -22.56
C ALA A 529 -44.24 -4.13 -21.40
N ALA A 530 -45.21 -5.06 -21.32
CA ALA A 530 -46.17 -5.11 -20.22
C ALA A 530 -45.52 -5.50 -18.88
N PHE A 531 -44.50 -6.37 -18.91
CA PHE A 531 -43.73 -6.75 -17.72
C PHE A 531 -42.86 -5.59 -17.19
N ILE A 532 -42.26 -4.80 -18.08
CA ILE A 532 -41.48 -3.62 -17.67
C ILE A 532 -42.38 -2.50 -17.13
N LEU A 533 -43.57 -2.31 -17.71
CA LEU A 533 -44.54 -1.33 -17.21
C LEU A 533 -45.11 -1.72 -15.84
N SER A 534 -45.36 -3.02 -15.62
CA SER A 534 -45.83 -3.53 -14.33
C SER A 534 -44.74 -3.48 -13.26
N ILE A 535 -43.46 -3.70 -13.60
CA ILE A 535 -42.35 -3.48 -12.67
C ILE A 535 -42.21 -2.00 -12.31
N ALA A 536 -42.38 -1.08 -13.26
CA ALA A 536 -42.33 0.36 -12.99
C ALA A 536 -43.47 0.82 -12.06
N VAL A 537 -44.70 0.32 -12.27
CA VAL A 537 -45.85 0.59 -11.39
C VAL A 537 -45.65 -0.03 -10.00
N VAL A 538 -45.13 -1.26 -9.91
CA VAL A 538 -44.77 -1.89 -8.64
C VAL A 538 -43.65 -1.12 -7.94
N PHE A 539 -42.69 -0.55 -8.67
CA PHE A 539 -41.60 0.23 -8.08
C PHE A 539 -42.11 1.58 -7.53
N VAL A 540 -43.03 2.24 -8.24
CA VAL A 540 -43.69 3.48 -7.78
C VAL A 540 -44.61 3.21 -6.58
N LEU A 541 -45.38 2.12 -6.58
CA LEU A 541 -46.25 1.73 -5.46
C LEU A 541 -45.44 1.22 -4.25
N LYS A 542 -44.33 0.50 -4.47
CA LYS A 542 -43.47 -0.03 -3.40
C LYS A 542 -42.61 1.06 -2.75
N ASN A 543 -42.28 2.14 -3.46
CA ASN A 543 -41.65 3.33 -2.86
C ASN A 543 -42.63 4.19 -2.05
N SER A 544 -43.95 4.06 -2.25
CA SER A 544 -44.94 4.73 -1.40
C SER A 544 -45.27 3.96 -0.11
N PHE A 545 -44.97 2.64 -0.03
CA PHE A 545 -45.30 1.79 1.13
C PHE A 545 -44.10 1.34 1.98
N ARG A 546 -42.85 1.56 1.53
CA ARG A 546 -41.62 1.18 2.28
C ARG A 546 -41.21 2.15 3.41
N ARG A 547 -42.18 2.82 4.05
CA ARG A 547 -41.91 3.70 5.20
C ARG A 547 -42.41 3.18 6.54
N LYS A 548 -42.89 1.92 6.67
CA LYS A 548 -43.43 1.41 7.95
C LYS A 548 -43.05 0.00 8.47
N ASP A 549 -42.36 -0.89 7.73
CA ASP A 549 -42.29 -2.32 8.14
C ASP A 549 -40.90 -2.92 8.44
N HIS A 550 -39.93 -2.16 8.97
CA HIS A 550 -38.58 -2.72 9.24
C HIS A 550 -38.28 -3.12 10.69
N ILE A 551 -39.27 -3.26 11.58
CA ILE A 551 -39.03 -3.52 13.01
C ILE A 551 -39.24 -4.99 13.44
N VAL A 552 -39.82 -5.90 12.64
CA VAL A 552 -40.36 -7.16 13.21
C VAL A 552 -39.71 -8.48 12.70
N LYS A 553 -38.72 -8.46 11.79
CA LYS A 553 -38.26 -9.72 11.15
C LYS A 553 -36.92 -10.31 11.63
N ALA A 554 -36.33 -9.78 12.69
CA ALA A 554 -35.00 -10.20 13.16
C ALA A 554 -35.00 -11.30 14.24
N VAL A 555 -36.15 -11.89 14.63
CA VAL A 555 -36.24 -12.70 15.87
C VAL A 555 -36.63 -14.18 15.66
N THR A 556 -36.91 -14.68 14.45
CA THR A 556 -37.60 -15.99 14.32
C THR A 556 -36.88 -17.14 13.64
N ASP A 557 -35.55 -17.18 13.54
CA ASP A 557 -34.86 -18.41 13.08
C ASP A 557 -33.64 -18.76 13.93
N THR A 558 -33.88 -19.19 15.16
CA THR A 558 -32.92 -19.97 15.95
C THR A 558 -33.68 -21.02 16.74
N ASN A 559 -33.67 -22.27 16.26
CA ASN A 559 -33.57 -23.45 17.12
C ASN A 559 -33.43 -24.73 16.28
N ARG A 560 -32.30 -25.42 16.52
CA ARG A 560 -31.92 -26.82 16.19
C ARG A 560 -30.82 -27.00 15.14
N ALA A 561 -29.60 -27.18 15.65
CA ALA A 561 -28.75 -28.38 15.46
C ALA A 561 -27.27 -28.00 15.65
N LEU A 562 -26.84 -27.72 16.89
CA LEU A 562 -25.44 -27.41 17.22
C LEU A 562 -24.65 -28.63 17.77
N GLU A 563 -25.27 -29.81 17.89
CA GLU A 563 -24.68 -30.96 18.60
C GLU A 563 -23.94 -31.98 17.69
N LEU A 564 -23.88 -31.78 16.37
CA LEU A 564 -23.31 -32.80 15.44
C LEU A 564 -22.19 -32.29 14.51
N ALA A 565 -21.72 -31.05 14.67
CA ALA A 565 -20.64 -30.50 13.85
C ALA A 565 -19.26 -30.70 14.52
N PRO A 566 -18.22 -31.17 13.80
CA PRO A 566 -16.86 -31.17 14.33
C PRO A 566 -16.42 -29.72 14.54
N ALA A 567 -16.17 -29.36 15.78
CA ALA A 567 -15.92 -27.99 16.18
C ALA A 567 -14.49 -27.81 16.69
N SER A 568 -13.79 -26.79 16.20
CA SER A 568 -12.42 -26.47 16.59
C SER A 568 -12.42 -25.22 17.47
N LEU A 569 -12.30 -25.42 18.79
CA LEU A 569 -12.05 -24.35 19.74
C LEU A 569 -10.53 -24.20 19.92
N VAL A 570 -10.01 -23.01 19.63
CA VAL A 570 -8.59 -22.68 19.78
C VAL A 570 -8.47 -21.58 20.82
N LEU A 571 -7.90 -21.93 21.97
CA LEU A 571 -7.52 -20.97 23.01
C LEU A 571 -6.12 -20.44 22.66
N LEU A 572 -6.00 -19.12 22.58
CA LEU A 572 -4.73 -18.48 22.23
C LEU A 572 -3.85 -18.28 23.48
N PHE A 573 -4.47 -18.16 24.66
CA PHE A 573 -3.78 -17.92 25.93
C PHE A 573 -4.35 -18.86 27.00
N GLN A 574 -3.48 -19.62 27.68
CA GLN A 574 -3.90 -20.56 28.73
C GLN A 574 -4.34 -19.81 29.99
N ASN A 575 -5.49 -20.19 30.52
CA ASN A 575 -5.97 -19.72 31.82
C ASN A 575 -5.06 -20.25 32.94
N LYS A 576 -4.89 -19.49 34.03
CA LYS A 576 -3.96 -19.81 35.14
C LYS A 576 -4.21 -21.18 35.79
N ASP A 577 -5.37 -21.81 35.57
CA ASP A 577 -5.81 -23.04 36.23
C ASP A 577 -5.81 -24.30 35.34
N GLY A 578 -5.28 -24.25 34.11
CA GLY A 578 -5.01 -25.46 33.31
C GLY A 578 -6.22 -26.30 32.87
N LYS A 579 -7.46 -25.88 33.12
CA LYS A 579 -8.67 -26.51 32.57
C LYS A 579 -8.96 -25.96 31.17
N ALA A 580 -9.10 -26.86 30.19
CA ALA A 580 -9.46 -26.50 28.82
C ALA A 580 -10.95 -26.10 28.75
N LEU A 581 -11.23 -24.85 28.37
CA LEU A 581 -12.58 -24.38 28.05
C LEU A 581 -13.16 -25.25 26.94
N THR A 582 -14.40 -25.75 27.08
CA THR A 582 -15.09 -26.52 26.03
C THR A 582 -16.19 -25.71 25.35
N ILE A 583 -16.63 -26.16 24.17
CA ILE A 583 -17.77 -25.55 23.47
C ILE A 583 -19.06 -25.69 24.27
N THR A 584 -19.23 -26.81 24.97
CA THR A 584 -20.36 -27.03 25.87
C THR A 584 -20.39 -25.98 26.99
N ASP A 585 -19.23 -25.56 27.48
CA ASP A 585 -19.14 -24.48 28.47
C ASP A 585 -19.55 -23.14 27.87
N ILE A 586 -19.14 -22.84 26.63
CA ILE A 586 -19.56 -21.61 25.91
C ILE A 586 -21.09 -21.58 25.70
N LEU A 587 -21.68 -22.70 25.26
CA LEU A 587 -23.12 -22.78 25.03
C LEU A 587 -23.92 -22.67 26.33
N LYS A 588 -23.45 -23.30 27.42
CA LYS A 588 -24.08 -23.14 28.75
C LYS A 588 -23.94 -21.70 29.27
N SER A 589 -22.75 -21.12 29.16
CA SER A 589 -22.43 -19.78 29.67
C SER A 589 -23.13 -18.65 28.93
N THR A 590 -23.59 -18.91 27.70
CA THR A 590 -24.40 -17.98 26.88
C THR A 590 -25.90 -18.30 26.89
N ASN A 591 -26.33 -19.34 27.61
CA ASN A 591 -27.67 -19.91 27.53
C ASN A 591 -28.10 -20.18 26.07
N ASN A 592 -27.23 -20.82 25.31
CA ASN A 592 -27.40 -21.10 23.88
C ASN A 592 -27.61 -19.84 23.02
N PHE A 593 -26.81 -18.79 23.29
CA PHE A 593 -26.91 -17.48 22.65
C PHE A 593 -28.28 -16.81 22.82
N ASP A 594 -28.81 -16.85 24.05
CA ASP A 594 -30.06 -16.18 24.40
C ASP A 594 -29.98 -14.66 24.16
N GLN A 595 -31.09 -14.08 23.69
CA GLN A 595 -31.18 -12.65 23.39
C GLN A 595 -30.94 -11.76 24.62
N ALA A 596 -31.23 -12.25 25.83
CA ALA A 596 -30.98 -11.54 27.08
C ALA A 596 -29.48 -11.31 27.36
N ASN A 597 -28.60 -12.09 26.73
CA ASN A 597 -27.16 -11.97 26.89
C ASN A 597 -26.48 -11.07 25.84
N ILE A 598 -27.24 -10.50 24.91
CA ILE A 598 -26.67 -9.60 23.88
C ILE A 598 -26.25 -8.28 24.53
N ILE A 599 -24.98 -7.92 24.34
CA ILE A 599 -24.38 -6.68 24.84
C ILE A 599 -23.93 -5.75 23.70
N GLY A 600 -23.97 -6.21 22.45
CA GLY A 600 -23.62 -5.38 21.30
C GLY A 600 -24.14 -5.96 20.00
N CYS A 601 -24.48 -5.09 19.05
CA CYS A 601 -24.95 -5.43 17.72
C CYS A 601 -24.22 -4.56 16.68
N GLY A 602 -23.48 -5.18 15.77
CA GLY A 602 -22.71 -4.48 14.72
C GLY A 602 -23.05 -4.97 13.32
N GLY A 603 -22.43 -4.37 12.29
CA GLY A 603 -22.64 -4.75 10.88
C GLY A 603 -22.19 -6.18 10.51
N PHE A 604 -21.49 -6.85 11.43
CA PHE A 604 -20.77 -8.10 11.21
C PHE A 604 -21.13 -9.21 12.20
N GLY A 605 -22.07 -8.97 13.12
CA GLY A 605 -22.35 -9.94 14.18
C GLY A 605 -23.03 -9.38 15.43
N LEU A 606 -23.37 -10.30 16.34
CA LEU A 606 -23.87 -10.03 17.68
C LEU A 606 -22.80 -10.38 18.71
N VAL A 607 -22.68 -9.57 19.76
CA VAL A 607 -21.77 -9.80 20.88
C VAL A 607 -22.59 -10.20 22.11
N TYR A 608 -22.20 -11.31 22.74
CA TYR A 608 -22.87 -11.89 23.89
C TYR A 608 -21.97 -11.82 25.12
N LYS A 609 -22.53 -11.48 26.27
CA LYS A 609 -21.88 -11.64 27.57
C LYS A 609 -21.99 -13.12 27.99
N ALA A 610 -20.89 -13.68 28.46
CA ALA A 610 -20.88 -15.01 29.04
C ALA A 610 -20.11 -15.01 30.36
N THR A 611 -20.64 -15.72 31.36
CA THR A 611 -19.95 -15.98 32.62
C THR A 611 -19.51 -17.43 32.61
N LEU A 612 -18.20 -17.65 32.53
CA LEU A 612 -17.59 -18.97 32.46
C LEU A 612 -17.74 -19.73 33.79
N PRO A 613 -17.58 -21.07 33.80
CA PRO A 613 -17.69 -21.88 35.02
C PRO A 613 -16.69 -21.53 36.14
N ASP A 614 -15.57 -20.90 35.79
CA ASP A 614 -14.55 -20.40 36.72
C ASP A 614 -14.88 -19.00 37.29
N GLY A 615 -16.01 -18.42 36.90
CA GLY A 615 -16.46 -17.09 37.30
C GLY A 615 -15.94 -15.95 36.42
N ALA A 616 -15.09 -16.23 35.42
CA ALA A 616 -14.60 -15.21 34.51
C ALA A 616 -15.70 -14.69 33.58
N THR A 617 -15.81 -13.38 33.44
CA THR A 617 -16.74 -12.75 32.49
C THR A 617 -16.02 -12.49 31.17
N ILE A 618 -16.60 -12.94 30.06
CA ILE A 618 -16.06 -12.80 28.71
C ILE A 618 -17.10 -12.22 27.75
N ALA A 619 -16.63 -11.67 26.64
CA ALA A 619 -17.45 -11.23 25.52
C ALA A 619 -17.25 -12.16 24.33
N ILE A 620 -18.35 -12.68 23.76
CA ILE A 620 -18.32 -13.60 22.62
C ILE A 620 -18.97 -12.93 21.43
N LYS A 621 -18.18 -12.56 20.43
CA LYS A 621 -18.67 -12.02 19.15
C LYS A 621 -18.98 -13.19 18.22
N ARG A 622 -20.27 -13.41 17.95
CA ARG A 622 -20.76 -14.35 16.94
C ARG A 622 -20.97 -13.59 15.64
N LEU A 623 -20.14 -13.88 14.64
CA LEU A 623 -20.21 -13.19 13.36
C LEU A 623 -21.44 -13.64 12.55
N SER A 624 -22.08 -12.71 11.85
CA SER A 624 -23.27 -12.93 11.03
C SER A 624 -23.19 -12.12 9.75
N GLY A 625 -23.61 -12.68 8.61
CA GLY A 625 -23.54 -12.01 7.30
C GLY A 625 -23.28 -13.00 6.15
N ASP A 626 -22.99 -12.48 4.95
CA ASP A 626 -22.59 -13.31 3.82
C ASP A 626 -21.30 -14.08 4.17
N PHE A 627 -21.30 -15.38 3.87
CA PHE A 627 -20.23 -16.31 4.31
C PHE A 627 -18.82 -15.82 3.96
N GLY A 628 -18.64 -15.20 2.79
CA GLY A 628 -17.33 -14.68 2.35
C GLY A 628 -16.90 -13.37 3.00
N GLN A 629 -17.81 -12.60 3.58
CA GLN A 629 -17.48 -11.42 4.38
C GLN A 629 -17.15 -11.82 5.82
N MET A 630 -18.00 -12.68 6.40
CA MET A 630 -17.82 -13.24 7.73
C MET A 630 -16.44 -13.90 7.90
N GLU A 631 -16.00 -14.71 6.94
CA GLU A 631 -14.68 -15.37 7.03
C GLU A 631 -13.53 -14.36 6.88
N ARG A 632 -13.66 -13.33 6.05
CA ARG A 632 -12.63 -12.29 5.89
C ARG A 632 -12.36 -11.58 7.21
N GLU A 633 -13.42 -11.19 7.89
CA GLU A 633 -13.36 -10.47 9.16
C GLU A 633 -12.86 -11.36 10.30
N PHE A 634 -13.39 -12.59 10.39
CA PHE A 634 -12.92 -13.59 11.34
C PHE A 634 -11.40 -13.79 11.22
N LYS A 635 -10.92 -13.88 9.99
CA LYS A 635 -9.51 -14.12 9.70
C LYS A 635 -8.63 -12.91 10.00
N ALA A 636 -9.08 -11.71 9.60
CA ALA A 636 -8.38 -10.48 9.93
C ALA A 636 -8.23 -10.30 11.44
N GLU A 637 -9.29 -10.52 12.22
CA GLU A 637 -9.25 -10.39 13.70
C GLU A 637 -8.31 -11.43 14.32
N VAL A 638 -8.41 -12.71 13.92
CA VAL A 638 -7.53 -13.77 14.46
C VAL A 638 -6.07 -13.54 14.10
N GLU A 639 -5.74 -13.15 12.85
CA GLU A 639 -4.35 -12.95 12.42
C GLU A 639 -3.70 -11.71 13.01
N THR A 640 -4.50 -10.68 13.26
CA THR A 640 -4.05 -9.41 13.82
C THR A 640 -3.80 -9.56 15.32
N LEU A 641 -4.80 -10.04 16.07
CA LEU A 641 -4.72 -10.12 17.53
C LEU A 641 -3.94 -11.33 18.05
N SER A 642 -3.71 -12.37 17.25
CA SER A 642 -2.74 -13.41 17.62
C SER A 642 -1.29 -12.91 17.63
N LYS A 643 -1.00 -11.76 17.00
CA LYS A 643 0.34 -11.18 16.88
C LYS A 643 0.52 -9.87 17.64
N ALA A 644 -0.56 -9.28 18.14
CA ALA A 644 -0.59 -7.97 18.77
C ALA A 644 -1.12 -8.10 20.21
N GLN A 645 -0.29 -7.77 21.19
CA GLN A 645 -0.67 -7.69 22.60
C GLN A 645 -0.19 -6.37 23.19
N HIS A 646 -1.13 -5.57 23.65
CA HIS A 646 -0.85 -4.27 24.24
C HIS A 646 -1.97 -3.87 25.21
N PRO A 647 -1.67 -3.16 26.32
CA PRO A 647 -2.68 -2.77 27.31
C PRO A 647 -3.84 -1.94 26.78
N ASN A 648 -3.70 -1.30 25.62
CA ASN A 648 -4.76 -0.50 24.97
C ASN A 648 -5.38 -1.18 23.73
N LEU A 649 -5.28 -2.50 23.61
CA LEU A 649 -5.99 -3.31 22.61
C LEU A 649 -6.86 -4.35 23.31
N VAL A 650 -8.04 -4.65 22.77
CA VAL A 650 -8.90 -5.70 23.32
C VAL A 650 -8.23 -7.06 23.13
N LEU A 651 -8.06 -7.78 24.25
CA LEU A 651 -7.41 -9.09 24.25
C LEU A 651 -8.34 -10.18 23.71
N LEU A 652 -7.95 -10.79 22.59
CA LEU A 652 -8.55 -12.01 22.06
C LEU A 652 -8.07 -13.21 22.88
N GLN A 653 -8.94 -13.80 23.69
CA GLN A 653 -8.63 -14.97 24.52
C GLN A 653 -8.65 -16.27 23.72
N GLY A 654 -9.50 -16.33 22.69
CA GLY A 654 -9.59 -17.48 21.81
C GLY A 654 -10.63 -17.29 20.71
N TYR A 655 -10.80 -18.32 19.88
CA TYR A 655 -11.81 -18.34 18.85
C TYR A 655 -12.36 -19.75 18.64
N CYS A 656 -13.57 -19.82 18.11
CA CYS A 656 -14.22 -21.09 17.81
C CYS A 656 -14.84 -21.09 16.41
N ARG A 657 -14.73 -22.22 15.73
CA ARG A 657 -15.45 -22.51 14.48
C ARG A 657 -16.38 -23.68 14.72
N ILE A 658 -17.68 -23.45 14.56
CA ILE A 658 -18.72 -24.47 14.77
C ILE A 658 -19.67 -24.43 13.56
N GLY A 659 -19.53 -25.38 12.63
CA GLY A 659 -20.32 -25.36 11.39
C GLY A 659 -20.17 -24.04 10.62
N SER A 660 -21.29 -23.34 10.40
CA SER A 660 -21.33 -22.01 9.79
C SER A 660 -21.01 -20.85 10.75
N ASP A 661 -21.02 -21.09 12.07
CA ASP A 661 -20.75 -20.06 13.06
C ASP A 661 -19.24 -19.78 13.19
N ARG A 662 -18.94 -18.50 13.40
CA ARG A 662 -17.60 -17.98 13.69
C ARG A 662 -17.68 -17.18 14.98
N LEU A 663 -17.00 -17.66 16.02
CA LEU A 663 -17.03 -17.06 17.36
C LEU A 663 -15.65 -16.53 17.72
N LEU A 664 -15.57 -15.28 18.13
CA LEU A 664 -14.37 -14.64 18.67
C LEU A 664 -14.61 -14.37 20.16
N ILE A 665 -13.66 -14.78 21.01
CA ILE A 665 -13.78 -14.73 22.46
C ILE A 665 -12.82 -13.67 22.99
N TYR A 666 -13.37 -12.62 23.56
CA TYR A 666 -12.67 -11.46 24.08
C TYR A 666 -12.80 -11.37 25.59
N SER A 667 -11.84 -10.66 26.19
CA SER A 667 -12.03 -10.15 27.55
C SER A 667 -13.24 -9.21 27.57
N PHE A 668 -14.10 -9.33 28.59
CA PHE A 668 -15.23 -8.44 28.75
C PHE A 668 -14.74 -7.03 29.13
N MET A 669 -15.41 -6.01 28.61
CA MET A 669 -15.10 -4.60 28.87
C MET A 669 -16.28 -4.03 29.67
N GLU A 670 -16.09 -3.79 30.97
CA GLU A 670 -17.18 -3.54 31.92
C GLU A 670 -17.98 -2.30 31.60
N ASN A 671 -17.34 -1.29 31.01
CA ASN A 671 -17.96 -0.03 30.66
C ASN A 671 -18.36 0.03 29.18
N GLY A 672 -18.25 -1.05 28.39
CA GLY A 672 -18.72 -1.05 27.00
C GLY A 672 -17.98 -0.05 26.10
N SER A 673 -18.65 0.51 25.09
CA SER A 673 -18.04 1.38 24.09
C SER A 673 -18.05 2.87 24.47
N LEU A 674 -17.07 3.63 23.97
CA LEU A 674 -16.99 5.07 24.19
C LEU A 674 -18.17 5.83 23.61
N ASP A 675 -18.69 5.42 22.45
CA ASP A 675 -19.84 6.09 21.82
C ASP A 675 -21.12 6.00 22.66
N HIS A 676 -21.32 4.89 23.37
CA HIS A 676 -22.42 4.71 24.29
C HIS A 676 -22.39 5.77 25.39
N TRP A 677 -21.23 6.00 26.02
CA TRP A 677 -21.08 7.02 27.06
C TRP A 677 -21.16 8.45 26.53
N LEU A 678 -20.73 8.71 25.30
CA LEU A 678 -20.80 10.05 24.72
C LEU A 678 -22.21 10.43 24.28
N HIS A 679 -22.99 9.48 23.73
CA HIS A 679 -24.18 9.81 22.96
C HIS A 679 -25.47 9.11 23.38
N GLU A 680 -25.39 8.08 24.23
CA GLU A 680 -26.54 7.23 24.57
C GLU A 680 -26.81 7.18 26.07
N ASN A 681 -25.77 7.20 26.90
CA ASN A 681 -25.88 7.07 28.34
C ASN A 681 -26.18 8.43 29.00
N PRO A 682 -27.32 8.57 29.72
CA PRO A 682 -27.68 9.82 30.40
C PRO A 682 -26.66 10.25 31.47
N ASP A 683 -25.97 9.30 32.10
CA ASP A 683 -24.95 9.57 33.12
C ASP A 683 -23.58 9.90 32.50
N GLY A 684 -23.44 9.77 31.18
CA GLY A 684 -22.24 10.03 30.40
C GLY A 684 -21.52 11.34 30.73
N PRO A 685 -22.19 12.49 30.68
CA PRO A 685 -21.57 13.78 31.00
C PRO A 685 -20.99 13.86 32.42
N SER A 686 -21.54 13.13 33.38
CA SER A 686 -21.07 13.12 34.77
C SER A 686 -19.87 12.19 35.00
N ARG A 687 -19.71 11.15 34.18
CA ARG A 687 -18.66 10.13 34.30
C ARG A 687 -17.48 10.38 33.37
N LEU A 688 -17.74 10.84 32.15
CA LEU A 688 -16.73 11.25 31.18
C LEU A 688 -16.39 12.73 31.32
N ILE A 689 -15.97 13.15 32.51
CA ILE A 689 -15.39 14.48 32.72
C ILE A 689 -14.07 14.63 31.94
N TRP A 690 -13.62 15.88 31.73
CA TRP A 690 -12.47 16.16 30.86
C TRP A 690 -11.21 15.30 31.14
N PRO A 691 -10.71 15.18 32.39
CA PRO A 691 -9.54 14.35 32.66
C PRO A 691 -9.70 12.90 32.17
N ARG A 692 -10.93 12.36 32.24
CA ARG A 692 -11.23 11.01 31.77
C ARG A 692 -11.25 10.92 30.24
N ARG A 693 -11.84 11.91 29.55
CA ARG A 693 -11.80 11.96 28.08
C ARG A 693 -10.37 12.07 27.55
N LEU A 694 -9.53 12.86 28.23
CA LEU A 694 -8.10 12.98 27.91
C LEU A 694 -7.34 11.66 28.15
N GLN A 695 -7.61 10.97 29.26
CA GLN A 695 -7.06 9.64 29.55
C GLN A 695 -7.42 8.62 28.46
N ILE A 696 -8.70 8.58 28.06
CA ILE A 696 -9.20 7.71 26.99
C ILE A 696 -8.50 8.01 25.66
N ALA A 697 -8.36 9.29 25.29
CA ALA A 697 -7.64 9.71 24.09
C ALA A 697 -6.18 9.23 24.11
N LYS A 698 -5.49 9.40 25.24
CA LYS A 698 -4.09 8.95 25.42
C LYS A 698 -3.97 7.42 25.26
N GLY A 699 -4.84 6.66 25.92
CA GLY A 699 -4.86 5.20 25.84
C GLY A 699 -5.10 4.71 24.41
N ALA A 700 -6.15 5.22 23.75
CA ALA A 700 -6.47 4.83 22.38
C ALA A 700 -5.36 5.20 21.38
N ALA A 701 -4.72 6.38 21.55
CA ALA A 701 -3.57 6.78 20.73
C ALA A 701 -2.36 5.86 20.90
N ARG A 702 -2.07 5.41 22.12
CA ARG A 702 -1.00 4.44 22.40
C ARG A 702 -1.28 3.08 21.76
N GLY A 703 -2.53 2.61 21.85
CA GLY A 703 -2.98 1.42 21.14
C GLY A 703 -2.77 1.54 19.63
N LEU A 704 -3.15 2.66 19.03
CA LEU A 704 -2.98 2.92 17.60
C LEU A 704 -1.50 3.00 17.19
N ALA A 705 -0.67 3.67 18.01
CA ALA A 705 0.78 3.76 17.78
C ALA A 705 1.46 2.40 17.83
N TYR A 706 1.07 1.53 18.77
CA TYR A 706 1.59 0.16 18.86
C TYR A 706 1.31 -0.64 17.57
N LEU A 707 0.10 -0.54 17.02
CA LEU A 707 -0.28 -1.19 15.75
C LEU A 707 0.60 -0.72 14.58
N HIS A 708 0.85 0.59 14.49
CA HIS A 708 1.58 1.20 13.37
C HIS A 708 3.10 1.04 13.45
N LEU A 709 3.67 0.99 14.66
CA LEU A 709 5.11 1.11 14.87
C LEU A 709 5.77 -0.12 15.49
N SER A 710 5.05 -0.82 16.36
CA SER A 710 5.64 -1.87 17.20
C SER A 710 5.30 -3.28 16.71
N CYS A 711 4.13 -3.47 16.08
CA CYS A 711 3.78 -4.75 15.48
C CYS A 711 4.66 -5.05 14.26
N GLN A 712 5.11 -6.30 14.12
CA GLN A 712 5.79 -6.81 12.92
C GLN A 712 5.10 -8.06 12.40
N PRO A 713 4.49 -8.02 11.20
CA PRO A 713 4.32 -6.85 10.32
C PRO A 713 3.46 -5.75 10.97
N HIS A 714 3.63 -4.49 10.52
CA HIS A 714 2.83 -3.35 10.98
C HIS A 714 1.35 -3.56 10.65
N ILE A 715 0.43 -2.91 11.36
CA ILE A 715 -1.00 -3.19 11.25
C ILE A 715 -1.76 -1.90 10.96
N LEU A 716 -2.55 -1.86 9.89
CA LEU A 716 -3.60 -0.86 9.68
C LEU A 716 -4.92 -1.34 10.23
N HIS A 717 -5.62 -0.48 10.98
CA HIS A 717 -6.90 -0.83 11.58
C HIS A 717 -8.09 -0.61 10.62
N ARG A 718 -8.11 0.49 9.87
CA ARG A 718 -9.09 0.86 8.82
C ARG A 718 -10.54 1.13 9.26
N ASP A 719 -10.87 0.98 10.54
CA ASP A 719 -12.20 1.28 11.10
C ASP A 719 -12.11 1.85 12.51
N ILE A 720 -11.24 2.85 12.69
CA ILE A 720 -11.15 3.59 13.95
C ILE A 720 -12.39 4.48 14.10
N LYS A 721 -13.13 4.30 15.19
CA LYS A 721 -14.33 5.08 15.55
C LYS A 721 -14.62 4.93 17.05
N SER A 722 -15.46 5.80 17.60
CA SER A 722 -15.80 5.80 19.03
C SER A 722 -16.48 4.49 19.48
N SER A 723 -17.25 3.81 18.62
CA SER A 723 -17.85 2.50 18.95
C SER A 723 -16.88 1.33 18.94
N ASN A 724 -15.70 1.50 18.35
CA ASN A 724 -14.61 0.51 18.35
C ASN A 724 -13.55 0.81 19.42
N ILE A 725 -13.79 1.78 20.31
CA ILE A 725 -12.96 2.03 21.49
C ILE A 725 -13.78 1.58 22.70
N LEU A 726 -13.39 0.45 23.29
CA LEU A 726 -14.03 -0.10 24.48
C LEU A 726 -13.32 0.37 25.76
N LEU A 727 -14.06 0.36 26.87
CA LEU A 727 -13.62 0.86 28.17
C LEU A 727 -13.71 -0.27 29.21
N ASP A 728 -12.60 -0.54 29.89
CA ASP A 728 -12.55 -1.48 31.01
C ASP A 728 -13.17 -0.88 32.29
N GLU A 729 -13.19 -1.64 33.39
CA GLU A 729 -13.66 -1.19 34.71
C GLU A 729 -13.08 0.15 35.19
N ASN A 730 -11.86 0.51 34.77
CA ASN A 730 -11.14 1.72 35.16
C ASN A 730 -11.30 2.87 34.15
N PHE A 731 -12.13 2.69 33.11
CA PHE A 731 -12.29 3.58 31.97
C PHE A 731 -11.01 3.75 31.15
N GLU A 732 -10.13 2.75 31.12
CA GLU A 732 -8.99 2.69 30.21
C GLU A 732 -9.44 2.26 28.81
N ALA A 733 -8.89 2.92 27.80
CA ALA A 733 -9.28 2.72 26.41
C ALA A 733 -8.60 1.52 25.78
N HIS A 734 -9.39 0.67 25.12
CA HIS A 734 -8.96 -0.51 24.40
C HIS A 734 -9.53 -0.49 22.97
N LEU A 735 -8.65 -0.46 21.96
CA LEU A 735 -9.07 -0.56 20.56
C LEU A 735 -9.59 -1.97 20.25
N ALA A 736 -10.74 -2.03 19.58
CA ALA A 736 -11.49 -3.24 19.28
C ALA A 736 -11.86 -3.31 17.79
N ASP A 737 -12.37 -4.48 17.37
CA ASP A 737 -12.92 -4.74 16.04
C ASP A 737 -11.92 -4.59 14.87
N PHE A 738 -11.05 -5.59 14.74
CA PHE A 738 -10.01 -5.67 13.71
C PHE A 738 -10.49 -6.37 12.42
N GLY A 739 -11.81 -6.50 12.21
CA GLY A 739 -12.38 -7.22 11.07
C GLY A 739 -11.97 -6.65 9.70
N LEU A 740 -11.60 -5.37 9.66
CA LEU A 740 -11.12 -4.68 8.47
C LEU A 740 -9.60 -4.47 8.43
N ALA A 741 -8.88 -4.93 9.47
CA ALA A 741 -7.46 -4.69 9.63
C ALA A 741 -6.61 -5.38 8.55
N ARG A 742 -5.47 -4.78 8.22
CA ARG A 742 -4.52 -5.29 7.21
C ARG A 742 -3.09 -5.22 7.73
N LEU A 743 -2.34 -6.28 7.47
CA LEU A 743 -0.92 -6.34 7.76
C LEU A 743 -0.14 -5.60 6.66
N ILE A 744 0.75 -4.70 7.07
CA ILE A 744 1.66 -3.92 6.24
C ILE A 744 3.09 -4.38 6.50
N CYS A 745 3.79 -4.76 5.45
CA CYS A 745 5.22 -5.04 5.53
C CYS A 745 6.01 -3.77 5.90
N PRO A 746 7.11 -3.85 6.67
CA PRO A 746 7.85 -2.67 7.16
C PRO A 746 8.31 -1.66 6.09
N TYR A 747 8.35 -2.08 4.83
CA TYR A 747 8.79 -1.31 3.67
C TYR A 747 7.64 -0.80 2.76
N ALA A 748 6.38 -1.06 3.12
CA ALA A 748 5.20 -0.60 2.39
C ALA A 748 4.55 0.60 3.09
N THR A 749 4.25 1.67 2.34
CA THR A 749 3.60 2.89 2.87
C THR A 749 2.08 2.84 2.81
N HIS A 750 1.52 1.82 2.15
CA HIS A 750 0.09 1.71 1.86
C HIS A 750 -0.31 0.28 1.45
N VAL A 751 -1.62 -0.01 1.47
CA VAL A 751 -2.24 -1.26 0.99
C VAL A 751 -3.36 -0.94 0.02
N THR A 752 -3.32 -1.47 -1.20
CA THR A 752 -4.42 -1.31 -2.17
C THR A 752 -5.59 -2.24 -1.79
N THR A 753 -6.78 -1.70 -1.56
CA THR A 753 -7.94 -2.44 -1.03
C THR A 753 -9.26 -1.69 -1.24
N ASP A 754 -10.39 -2.39 -1.20
CA ASP A 754 -11.73 -1.81 -1.34
C ASP A 754 -11.99 -0.67 -0.33
N LEU A 755 -12.83 0.28 -0.74
CA LEU A 755 -13.32 1.35 0.14
C LEU A 755 -14.19 0.73 1.25
N VAL A 756 -13.65 0.70 2.46
CA VAL A 756 -14.33 0.21 3.67
C VAL A 756 -14.09 1.20 4.81
N GLY A 757 -15.02 1.24 5.76
CA GLY A 757 -14.99 2.14 6.92
C GLY A 757 -16.38 2.71 7.23
N THR A 758 -16.50 3.43 8.33
CA THR A 758 -17.78 3.96 8.82
C THR A 758 -18.02 5.40 8.33
N LEU A 759 -19.18 5.67 7.74
CA LEU A 759 -19.56 7.01 7.25
C LEU A 759 -19.36 8.08 8.34
N GLY A 760 -18.60 9.13 8.02
CA GLY A 760 -18.18 10.17 8.97
C GLY A 760 -16.75 10.03 9.49
N TYR A 761 -16.18 8.82 9.46
CA TYR A 761 -14.79 8.54 9.83
C TYR A 761 -13.90 8.24 8.61
N ILE A 762 -14.50 7.88 7.47
CA ILE A 762 -13.78 7.56 6.23
C ILE A 762 -12.94 8.77 5.79
N PRO A 763 -11.61 8.60 5.59
CA PRO A 763 -10.75 9.65 5.08
C PRO A 763 -11.15 10.09 3.66
N PRO A 764 -11.13 11.39 3.34
CA PRO A 764 -11.61 11.91 2.05
C PRO A 764 -10.85 11.34 0.85
N GLU A 765 -9.56 11.02 1.01
CA GLU A 765 -8.72 10.48 -0.06
C GLU A 765 -9.07 9.02 -0.46
N TYR A 766 -9.75 8.28 0.41
CA TYR A 766 -10.21 6.91 0.08
C TYR A 766 -11.34 6.92 -0.96
N GLY A 767 -12.06 8.04 -1.10
CA GLY A 767 -13.07 8.21 -2.16
C GLY A 767 -12.47 8.40 -3.56
N GLN A 768 -11.19 8.75 -3.67
CA GLN A 768 -10.49 9.03 -4.94
C GLN A 768 -9.45 7.96 -5.30
N SER A 769 -9.07 7.10 -4.35
CA SER A 769 -8.10 6.02 -4.54
C SER A 769 -8.40 4.83 -3.62
N SER A 770 -8.35 3.60 -4.16
CA SER A 770 -8.55 2.35 -3.39
C SER A 770 -7.29 1.98 -2.59
N VAL A 771 -6.76 2.90 -1.80
CA VAL A 771 -5.47 2.78 -1.12
C VAL A 771 -5.63 3.14 0.36
N ALA A 772 -5.45 2.15 1.24
CA ALA A 772 -5.43 2.34 2.68
C ALA A 772 -4.02 2.71 3.17
N THR A 773 -3.93 3.66 4.10
CA THR A 773 -2.66 4.20 4.62
C THR A 773 -2.70 4.40 6.13
N PHE A 774 -1.54 4.47 6.78
CA PHE A 774 -1.45 4.80 8.21
C PHE A 774 -2.07 6.17 8.52
N LYS A 775 -1.98 7.10 7.57
CA LYS A 775 -2.57 8.44 7.67
C LYS A 775 -4.10 8.42 7.59
N GLY A 776 -4.70 7.38 7.02
CA GLY A 776 -6.15 7.18 7.05
C GLY A 776 -6.68 6.80 8.44
N ASP A 777 -5.96 5.95 9.17
CA ASP A 777 -6.29 5.65 10.58
C ASP A 777 -6.13 6.89 11.45
N VAL A 778 -5.09 7.71 11.20
CA VAL A 778 -4.88 8.98 11.92
C VAL A 778 -6.04 9.95 11.67
N TYR A 779 -6.56 10.06 10.45
CA TYR A 779 -7.76 10.85 10.16
C TYR A 779 -8.97 10.38 10.96
N SER A 780 -9.23 9.07 10.91
CA SER A 780 -10.34 8.44 11.61
C SER A 780 -10.24 8.66 13.13
N PHE A 781 -9.04 8.61 13.69
CA PHE A 781 -8.76 8.94 15.09
C PHE A 781 -8.97 10.43 15.40
N GLY A 782 -8.62 11.33 14.47
CA GLY A 782 -8.90 12.76 14.59
C GLY A 782 -10.39 13.06 14.75
N ILE A 783 -11.25 12.30 14.07
CA ILE A 783 -12.71 12.39 14.25
C ILE A 783 -13.11 11.99 15.66
N VAL A 784 -12.54 10.92 16.21
CA VAL A 784 -12.77 10.49 17.61
C VAL A 784 -12.35 11.58 18.60
N LEU A 785 -11.22 12.26 18.38
CA LEU A 785 -10.81 13.38 19.21
C LEU A 785 -11.82 14.53 19.18
N LEU A 786 -12.37 14.85 18.00
CA LEU A 786 -13.45 15.85 17.90
C LEU A 786 -14.72 15.40 18.63
N GLU A 787 -15.11 14.13 18.54
CA GLU A 787 -16.25 13.62 19.32
C GLU A 787 -16.01 13.76 20.83
N LEU A 788 -14.82 13.42 21.32
CA LEU A 788 -14.44 13.52 22.73
C LEU A 788 -14.49 14.97 23.23
N VAL A 789 -14.08 15.96 22.42
CA VAL A 789 -14.10 17.37 22.86
C VAL A 789 -15.47 18.01 22.72
N THR A 790 -16.22 17.67 21.66
CA THR A 790 -17.48 18.35 21.31
C THR A 790 -18.72 17.65 21.87
N GLY A 791 -18.61 16.37 22.25
CA GLY A 791 -19.75 15.54 22.64
C GLY A 791 -20.76 15.30 21.50
N LYS A 792 -20.39 15.57 20.23
CA LYS A 792 -21.28 15.45 19.07
C LYS A 792 -20.88 14.28 18.18
N ARG A 793 -21.89 13.64 17.57
CA ARG A 793 -21.68 12.58 16.57
C ARG A 793 -21.07 13.16 15.28
N PRO A 794 -20.24 12.39 14.53
CA PRO A 794 -19.60 12.87 13.30
C PRO A 794 -20.56 13.22 12.17
N VAL A 795 -21.68 12.51 12.08
CA VAL A 795 -22.74 12.75 11.10
C VAL A 795 -24.09 12.77 11.81
N ASP A 796 -24.78 13.92 11.74
CA ASP A 796 -26.14 14.12 12.23
C ASP A 796 -27.12 14.15 11.05
N MET A 797 -27.75 13.00 10.79
CA MET A 797 -28.71 12.82 9.70
C MET A 797 -29.98 13.70 9.83
N CYS A 798 -30.25 14.24 11.02
CA CYS A 798 -31.44 15.04 11.32
C CYS A 798 -31.29 16.53 10.97
N LYS A 799 -30.07 16.99 10.64
CA LYS A 799 -29.79 18.40 10.27
C LYS A 799 -29.78 18.63 8.75
N PRO A 800 -29.80 19.88 8.22
CA PRO A 800 -29.66 20.15 6.79
C PRO A 800 -28.21 20.04 6.29
N LYS A 801 -27.99 19.71 5.01
CA LYS A 801 -26.70 19.27 4.40
C LYS A 801 -25.44 20.07 4.79
N GLY A 802 -25.53 21.38 5.05
CA GLY A 802 -24.38 22.21 5.47
C GLY A 802 -24.00 22.14 6.96
N ALA A 803 -24.84 21.53 7.80
CA ALA A 803 -24.66 21.42 9.26
C ALA A 803 -24.70 19.96 9.77
N ARG A 804 -24.66 18.98 8.86
CA ARG A 804 -24.70 17.54 9.18
C ARG A 804 -23.37 16.97 9.64
N GLU A 805 -22.27 17.54 9.18
CA GLU A 805 -20.93 16.96 9.32
C GLU A 805 -20.13 17.70 10.38
N LEU A 806 -19.68 16.97 11.39
CA LEU A 806 -18.91 17.49 12.53
C LEU A 806 -17.65 18.23 12.06
N VAL A 807 -16.93 17.66 11.10
CA VAL A 807 -15.72 18.25 10.51
C VAL A 807 -16.01 19.61 9.89
N SER A 808 -17.04 19.69 9.05
CA SER A 808 -17.45 20.93 8.38
C SER A 808 -17.89 22.00 9.38
N TRP A 809 -18.61 21.61 10.44
CA TRP A 809 -19.01 22.53 11.51
C TRP A 809 -17.82 23.04 12.33
N VAL A 810 -16.94 22.16 12.82
CA VAL A 810 -15.76 22.56 13.62
C VAL A 810 -14.84 23.45 12.78
N THR A 811 -14.61 23.10 11.52
CA THR A 811 -13.77 23.89 10.59
C THR A 811 -14.38 25.28 10.35
N HIS A 812 -15.70 25.37 10.19
CA HIS A 812 -16.41 26.65 10.06
C HIS A 812 -16.30 27.50 11.32
N MET A 813 -16.54 26.92 12.50
CA MET A 813 -16.45 27.64 13.78
C MET A 813 -15.03 28.16 14.04
N ARG A 814 -14.00 27.37 13.69
CA ARG A 814 -12.59 27.79 13.79
C ARG A 814 -12.25 28.90 12.81
N LYS A 815 -12.79 28.86 11.59
CA LYS A 815 -12.63 29.94 10.60
C LYS A 815 -13.23 31.27 11.08
N GLU A 816 -14.25 31.21 11.93
CA GLU A 816 -14.87 32.39 12.56
C GLU A 816 -14.19 32.82 13.87
N ASN A 817 -13.10 32.19 14.29
CA ASN A 817 -12.47 32.36 15.62
C ASN A 817 -13.43 32.06 16.79
N ARG A 818 -14.30 31.07 16.61
CA ARG A 818 -15.33 30.64 17.57
C ARG A 818 -15.17 29.18 17.97
N GLU A 819 -13.94 28.67 17.94
CA GLU A 819 -13.65 27.28 18.29
C GLU A 819 -13.98 26.94 19.75
N ALA A 820 -13.97 27.90 20.68
CA ALA A 820 -14.45 27.68 22.05
C ALA A 820 -15.95 27.31 22.11
N ASP A 821 -16.76 27.77 21.15
CA ASP A 821 -18.19 27.43 21.06
C ASP A 821 -18.43 25.96 20.65
N VAL A 822 -17.39 25.25 20.18
CA VAL A 822 -17.51 23.84 19.82
C VAL A 822 -17.37 22.89 21.00
N LEU A 823 -16.85 23.40 22.13
CA LEU A 823 -16.62 22.62 23.34
C LEU A 823 -17.94 22.10 23.92
N ASP A 824 -17.89 20.87 24.43
CA ASP A 824 -19.03 20.26 25.10
C ASP A 824 -19.41 21.07 26.35
N ARG A 825 -20.54 21.77 26.27
CA ARG A 825 -21.05 22.64 27.34
C ARG A 825 -21.38 21.88 28.62
N ALA A 826 -21.68 20.59 28.53
CA ALA A 826 -21.97 19.76 29.71
C ALA A 826 -20.71 19.46 30.54
N MET A 827 -19.52 19.66 29.97
CA MET A 827 -18.23 19.46 30.62
C MET A 827 -17.41 20.74 30.83
N TYR A 828 -17.87 21.87 30.30
CA TYR A 828 -17.06 23.08 30.23
C TYR A 828 -16.75 23.61 31.64
N ASP A 829 -15.52 23.39 32.06
CA ASP A 829 -14.88 24.05 33.20
C ASP A 829 -13.72 24.87 32.65
N LYS A 830 -13.70 26.17 32.98
CA LYS A 830 -12.66 27.12 32.58
C LYS A 830 -11.25 26.63 32.90
N LYS A 831 -11.09 25.79 33.94
CA LYS A 831 -9.82 25.17 34.30
C LYS A 831 -9.21 24.33 33.17
N PHE A 832 -10.04 23.66 32.38
CA PHE A 832 -9.61 22.71 31.35
C PHE A 832 -9.72 23.24 29.93
N GLU A 833 -10.27 24.44 29.76
CA GLU A 833 -10.46 25.09 28.45
C GLU A 833 -9.19 25.04 27.60
N ARG A 834 -8.03 25.41 28.15
CA ARG A 834 -6.74 25.35 27.43
C ARG A 834 -6.38 23.94 26.96
N GLU A 835 -6.61 22.92 27.78
CA GLU A 835 -6.32 21.53 27.44
C GLU A 835 -7.28 21.02 26.35
N MET A 836 -8.56 21.39 26.42
CA MET A 836 -9.56 21.05 25.41
C MET A 836 -9.25 21.72 24.07
N MET A 837 -8.78 22.96 24.09
CA MET A 837 -8.31 23.67 22.90
C MET A 837 -7.10 22.98 22.26
N GLN A 838 -6.12 22.54 23.06
CA GLN A 838 -4.98 21.76 22.56
C GLN A 838 -5.43 20.45 21.89
N MET A 839 -6.45 19.77 22.44
CA MET A 839 -7.00 18.57 21.80
C MET A 839 -7.71 18.88 20.48
N ILE A 840 -8.45 19.99 20.37
CA ILE A 840 -9.04 20.44 19.09
C ILE A 840 -7.96 20.69 18.06
N ASP A 841 -6.86 21.34 18.45
CA ASP A 841 -5.74 21.62 17.54
C ASP A 841 -5.16 20.31 16.99
N ILE A 842 -4.84 19.35 17.87
CA ILE A 842 -4.34 18.03 17.48
C ILE A 842 -5.36 17.30 16.59
N ALA A 843 -6.64 17.33 16.95
CA ALA A 843 -7.70 16.70 16.17
C ALA A 843 -7.78 17.27 14.76
N CYS A 844 -7.71 18.61 14.63
CA CYS A 844 -7.72 19.30 13.34
C CYS A 844 -6.51 18.96 12.46
N LEU A 845 -5.34 18.71 13.04
CA LEU A 845 -4.18 18.21 12.28
C LEU A 845 -4.42 16.80 11.75
N CYS A 846 -5.04 15.95 12.57
CA CYS A 846 -5.38 14.59 12.20
C CYS A 846 -6.41 14.55 11.06
N ILE A 847 -7.42 15.42 11.07
CA ILE A 847 -8.52 15.43 10.07
C ILE A 847 -8.22 16.24 8.80
N SER A 848 -6.96 16.57 8.53
CA SER A 848 -6.60 17.35 7.35
C SER A 848 -6.92 16.60 6.04
N ASP A 849 -7.46 17.31 5.05
CA ASP A 849 -7.80 16.75 3.73
C ASP A 849 -6.58 16.18 3.00
N SER A 850 -5.37 16.71 3.27
CA SER A 850 -4.12 16.18 2.73
C SER A 850 -3.49 15.18 3.71
N PRO A 851 -3.37 13.88 3.34
CA PRO A 851 -2.84 12.84 4.22
C PRO A 851 -1.40 13.09 4.70
N LYS A 852 -0.61 13.86 3.94
CA LYS A 852 0.80 14.15 4.25
C LYS A 852 0.98 14.99 5.52
N LEU A 853 -0.03 15.77 5.88
CA LEU A 853 0.02 16.74 6.98
C LEU A 853 -0.46 16.16 8.31
N ARG A 854 -1.17 15.03 8.24
CA ARG A 854 -1.62 14.34 9.44
C ARG A 854 -0.38 13.86 10.18
N PRO A 855 -0.35 13.89 11.53
CA PRO A 855 0.82 13.48 12.29
C PRO A 855 1.17 12.00 12.09
N LEU A 856 2.37 11.60 12.48
CA LEU A 856 2.68 10.19 12.75
C LEU A 856 2.11 9.79 14.12
N THR A 857 1.79 8.52 14.31
CA THR A 857 1.14 8.05 15.56
C THR A 857 2.01 8.23 16.80
N HIS A 858 3.35 8.15 16.69
CA HIS A 858 4.21 8.49 17.83
C HIS A 858 4.17 9.97 18.19
N GLN A 859 4.05 10.86 17.20
CA GLN A 859 3.91 12.31 17.44
C GLN A 859 2.57 12.60 18.10
N LEU A 860 1.50 11.95 17.63
CA LEU A 860 0.17 12.03 18.19
C LEU A 860 0.15 11.63 19.68
N VAL A 861 0.80 10.53 20.04
CA VAL A 861 0.95 10.11 21.45
C VAL A 861 1.69 11.17 22.26
N LEU A 862 2.83 11.66 21.75
CA LEU A 862 3.64 12.67 22.44
C LEU A 862 2.88 13.99 22.65
N TRP A 863 2.12 14.44 21.65
CA TRP A 863 1.31 15.65 21.77
C TRP A 863 0.17 15.50 22.77
N LEU A 864 -0.55 14.37 22.74
CA LEU A 864 -1.60 14.10 23.71
C LEU A 864 -1.02 14.02 25.12
N ASP A 865 0.12 13.35 25.31
CA ASP A 865 0.79 13.22 26.61
C ASP A 865 1.21 14.57 27.20
N ASN A 866 1.60 15.52 26.35
CA ASN A 866 1.97 16.88 26.77
C ASN A 866 0.79 17.80 27.12
N ILE A 867 -0.46 17.41 26.82
CA ILE A 867 -1.64 18.15 27.29
C ILE A 867 -1.65 18.13 28.83
N GLY A 868 -1.63 19.32 29.43
CA GLY A 868 -1.66 19.53 30.88
C GLY A 868 -0.29 19.61 31.59
N VAL A 869 0.83 19.27 30.93
CA VAL A 869 2.17 19.17 31.57
C VAL A 869 2.89 20.52 31.70
N ASN A 870 2.66 21.47 30.77
CA ASN A 870 3.26 22.82 30.82
C ASN A 870 2.46 23.83 31.68
N SER A 871 1.74 23.35 32.69
CA SER A 871 0.93 24.19 33.61
C SER A 871 1.71 24.65 34.85
N ASP A 872 2.77 23.93 35.21
CA ASP A 872 3.49 24.13 36.48
C ASP A 872 4.82 24.89 36.32
N ALA A 873 5.22 25.25 35.10
CA ALA A 873 6.46 25.99 34.83
C ALA A 873 6.28 27.53 34.79
N THR A 874 5.08 28.03 35.05
CA THR A 874 4.80 29.48 35.23
C THR A 874 4.04 29.73 36.53
N LYS A 875 4.64 29.35 37.65
CA LYS A 875 4.41 29.98 38.96
C LYS A 875 5.69 30.62 39.46
#